data_AF-A0A922XI64-F1
#
_entry.id   AF-A0A922XI64-F1
#
_cell.length_a   1.000
_cell.length_b   1.000
_cell.length_c   1.000
_cell.angle_alpha   90.00
_cell.angle_beta   90.00
_cell.angle_gamma   90.00
#
_symmetry.space_group_name_H-M   'P 1'
#
loop_
_entity.id
_entity.type
_entity.pdbx_description
1 polymer ?
#
loop_
_entity_poly.entity_id
_entity_poly.type
_entity_poly.pdbx_seq_one_letter_code
_entity_poly.pdbx_strand_id
1 'polypeptide(L)'
;MLVSQSAASLSVRARLLILLTGLLPSAAMASDARAVTKFWTGGTNNDWSLVGNWSPIGAPASGDSVEFPAAGGNRTINLSGNRTVADVTFNSGSAYRLMNDQLTIASGDIASSLGNHRIDSSVVLGGEGAWSVPSGKLSVYGSVNSTSGNTFGIDKTGAGTLEFLNQGTTNVIKNYLHQAGNAEFYEGTYTLTSTSFDAFSAMYMAEGTVTVSHRAKLIGTSGGNLVLQSAGAGSSNLIIRDEQTEVATFGQLFMGASGTSGNSLTVTKEAKIRDIGLFVAGFNGNATVTVSSAATVNAGAMAVGMLTGVTGTLAVEDASSALTTNFLGLGGYNSAQKGGTGTATISDRASLTVSGELRFFSSTSSLTVDTATASIGGLTNEAGVVGSIKLDNDGSTPALTITSPVSVSAPGPFTFDGVISNAASGPGGIVKQGPGEQIFTKQQTYTGGTRIEAGTLSLGTANALAPTAPVTITGGTLNLAGYVQQAGTVTLQGGTVGGAVGSILVPATLALQSGTIDVPVVAASAVNKTTAGLAVLNQGITAPTVNVTAGTLQLKGAINANLQSSSPGTIALVGPAIVTGSATLSGGLAVGAHTFTATQAVAVGSATLAGGSIVADAGVTLTGAATGYGAIYSRVTGSPSSSITASGGPLTLGDAELATGFDAFQGTLNTGAQQVNLLSAGVAKLGASTALAGGSLSSLHGIELDSGKTVTGYGTINGAFINQGTVNGTAGAEPIAFSGTVSGAGSYAGSVQFDGAFSPGNSPAAVSFAGDATLANTSLLLMEIGGDDQGTEYDHLDVTGKLTLGGVMAVQFIDGFMPTSPLSFDLFDWGTVAGNFNALNLPNVDGFAWNTSQLLTTGTISLTPSFAADFDSNGHVDAADLAIWKTGFGATGGRAAGDATGDSLVTGADFLLWQQQFGSGAAATPANASIPEPAAFSLLTACGLSLLATKRRRRMNQ
;
A
#
# COMPACT_ATOMS: atom_id res chain seq x y z
N MET A 1 -33.13 -25.29 -41.12
CA MET A 1 -33.69 -25.78 -42.40
C MET A 1 -33.42 -27.28 -42.47
N LEU A 2 -34.42 -28.10 -42.13
CA LEU A 2 -34.36 -29.57 -42.23
C LEU A 2 -35.78 -30.06 -42.55
N VAL A 3 -35.90 -30.78 -43.65
CA VAL A 3 -37.11 -31.52 -44.03
C VAL A 3 -36.97 -32.92 -43.45
N SER A 4 -38.02 -33.37 -42.77
CA SER A 4 -38.17 -34.73 -42.24
C SER A 4 -38.28 -35.75 -43.37
N GLN A 5 -37.47 -36.80 -43.34
CA GLN A 5 -37.83 -38.08 -43.94
C GLN A 5 -37.50 -39.20 -42.96
N SER A 6 -38.55 -39.82 -42.44
CA SER A 6 -38.52 -41.09 -41.75
C SER A 6 -38.29 -42.21 -42.77
N ALA A 7 -37.22 -42.98 -42.61
CA ALA A 7 -37.06 -44.26 -43.29
C ALA A 7 -36.66 -45.32 -42.26
N ALA A 8 -37.65 -46.05 -41.77
CA ALA A 8 -37.43 -47.33 -41.11
C ALA A 8 -36.98 -48.33 -42.19
N SER A 9 -35.81 -48.95 -42.02
CA SER A 9 -35.39 -50.10 -42.83
C SER A 9 -35.26 -51.33 -41.94
N LEU A 10 -36.31 -52.16 -41.96
CA LEU A 10 -36.24 -53.56 -41.55
C LEU A 10 -35.52 -54.34 -42.66
N SER A 11 -34.33 -54.86 -42.39
CA SER A 11 -33.63 -55.79 -43.28
C SER A 11 -33.95 -57.24 -42.87
N VAL A 12 -35.01 -57.82 -43.45
CA VAL A 12 -35.22 -59.27 -43.50
C VAL A 12 -34.90 -59.72 -44.93
N ARG A 13 -33.79 -60.42 -45.14
CA ARG A 13 -33.47 -61.01 -46.45
C ARG A 13 -34.11 -62.39 -46.59
N ALA A 14 -35.13 -62.49 -47.43
CA ALA A 14 -35.73 -63.74 -47.88
C ALA A 14 -34.86 -64.41 -48.97
N ARG A 15 -34.66 -65.72 -48.88
CA ARG A 15 -34.01 -66.56 -49.90
C ARG A 15 -35.00 -66.84 -51.04
N LEU A 16 -34.67 -66.46 -52.27
CA LEU A 16 -35.45 -66.79 -53.47
C LEU A 16 -34.76 -67.92 -54.26
N LEU A 17 -35.52 -69.00 -54.48
CA LEU A 17 -35.18 -70.19 -55.25
C LEU A 17 -35.52 -69.94 -56.74
N ILE A 18 -34.55 -70.09 -57.65
CA ILE A 18 -34.80 -70.04 -59.11
C ILE A 18 -34.36 -71.36 -59.75
N LEU A 19 -35.31 -71.97 -60.47
CA LEU A 19 -35.17 -73.19 -61.28
C LEU A 19 -34.54 -72.87 -62.65
N LEU A 20 -33.74 -73.81 -63.15
CA LEU A 20 -32.86 -73.77 -64.31
C LEU A 20 -33.59 -74.02 -65.66
N THR A 21 -33.15 -73.37 -66.76
CA THR A 21 -32.94 -73.88 -68.15
C THR A 21 -32.28 -72.75 -68.96
N GLY A 22 -31.27 -72.86 -69.83
CA GLY A 22 -30.39 -73.90 -70.37
C GLY A 22 -29.38 -73.22 -71.34
N LEU A 23 -28.36 -73.97 -71.76
CA LEU A 23 -27.24 -73.67 -72.70
C LEU A 23 -25.96 -73.01 -72.15
N LEU A 24 -24.89 -73.82 -72.12
CA LEU A 24 -23.46 -73.47 -71.98
C LEU A 24 -22.84 -73.17 -73.37
N PRO A 25 -21.69 -72.47 -73.41
CA PRO A 25 -20.48 -73.23 -73.73
C PRO A 25 -19.31 -72.99 -72.77
N SER A 26 -18.70 -74.13 -72.43
CA SER A 26 -17.41 -74.46 -71.82
C SER A 26 -16.34 -73.37 -71.67
N ALA A 27 -16.02 -73.05 -70.41
CA ALA A 27 -14.67 -72.79 -69.95
C ALA A 27 -14.51 -73.40 -68.54
N ALA A 28 -13.50 -74.27 -68.40
CA ALA A 28 -12.96 -74.88 -67.18
C ALA A 28 -13.84 -74.87 -65.90
N MET A 29 -14.45 -76.00 -65.59
CA MET A 29 -15.01 -76.28 -64.26
C MET A 29 -13.85 -76.41 -63.26
N ALA A 30 -13.44 -75.32 -62.65
CA ALA A 30 -13.05 -75.39 -61.24
C ALA A 30 -14.32 -75.80 -60.50
N SER A 31 -14.26 -76.88 -59.73
CA SER A 31 -15.36 -77.24 -58.84
C SER A 31 -15.54 -76.09 -57.86
N ASP A 32 -16.58 -75.28 -58.04
CA ASP A 32 -17.07 -74.41 -56.97
C ASP A 32 -17.44 -75.35 -55.83
N ALA A 33 -16.56 -75.43 -54.84
CA ALA A 33 -16.83 -76.09 -53.58
C ALA A 33 -18.07 -75.39 -53.01
N ARG A 34 -19.20 -76.13 -52.92
CA ARG A 34 -20.38 -75.61 -52.23
C ARG A 34 -19.95 -75.33 -50.80
N ALA A 35 -20.06 -74.09 -50.35
CA ALA A 35 -19.84 -73.73 -48.94
C ALA A 35 -20.66 -74.67 -48.05
N VAL A 36 -20.00 -75.43 -47.17
CA VAL A 36 -20.63 -76.32 -46.20
C VAL A 36 -20.40 -75.76 -44.80
N THR A 37 -21.42 -75.82 -43.95
CA THR A 37 -21.23 -75.55 -42.51
C THR A 37 -20.55 -76.74 -41.84
N LYS A 38 -19.38 -76.50 -41.24
CA LYS A 38 -18.56 -77.49 -40.53
C LYS A 38 -18.73 -77.32 -39.03
N PHE A 39 -19.18 -78.39 -38.36
CA PHE A 39 -19.37 -78.42 -36.91
C PHE A 39 -18.16 -79.05 -36.22
N TRP A 40 -17.60 -78.36 -35.23
CA TRP A 40 -16.54 -78.92 -34.39
C TRP A 40 -17.10 -80.03 -33.50
N THR A 41 -16.63 -81.26 -33.70
CA THR A 41 -16.93 -82.39 -32.79
C THR A 41 -15.85 -82.53 -31.73
N GLY A 42 -14.60 -82.19 -32.06
CA GLY A 42 -13.44 -82.36 -31.19
C GLY A 42 -13.26 -83.81 -30.70
N GLY A 43 -13.79 -84.79 -31.43
CA GLY A 43 -13.95 -86.16 -30.95
C GLY A 43 -12.63 -86.93 -30.79
N THR A 44 -11.54 -86.49 -31.41
CA THR A 44 -10.23 -87.17 -31.35
C THR A 44 -9.21 -86.41 -30.51
N ASN A 45 -8.92 -85.16 -30.86
CA ASN A 45 -7.99 -84.28 -30.14
C ASN A 45 -8.36 -82.81 -30.40
N ASN A 46 -7.43 -81.88 -30.14
CA ASN A 46 -7.65 -80.45 -30.31
C ASN A 46 -7.05 -79.83 -31.59
N ASP A 47 -6.61 -80.65 -32.54
CA ASP A 47 -6.00 -80.17 -33.79
C ASP A 47 -7.07 -79.84 -34.83
N TRP A 48 -7.12 -78.58 -35.29
CA TRP A 48 -8.02 -78.11 -36.33
C TRP A 48 -7.86 -78.90 -37.64
N SER A 49 -6.64 -79.32 -37.97
CA SER A 49 -6.31 -79.96 -39.25
C SER A 49 -6.85 -81.39 -39.36
N LEU A 50 -7.17 -82.02 -38.23
CA LEU A 50 -7.56 -83.42 -38.18
C LEU A 50 -9.02 -83.59 -38.64
N VAL A 51 -9.20 -84.27 -39.78
CA VAL A 51 -10.51 -84.45 -40.44
C VAL A 51 -11.58 -85.08 -39.54
N GLY A 52 -11.21 -85.89 -38.55
CA GLY A 52 -12.11 -86.56 -37.62
C GLY A 52 -12.68 -85.65 -36.51
N ASN A 53 -12.16 -84.44 -36.35
CA ASN A 53 -12.67 -83.46 -35.39
C ASN A 53 -13.83 -82.61 -35.95
N TRP A 54 -14.28 -82.91 -37.17
CA TRP A 54 -15.28 -82.14 -37.90
C TRP A 54 -16.45 -83.00 -38.38
N SER A 55 -17.65 -82.42 -38.39
CA SER A 55 -18.85 -83.01 -38.98
C SER A 55 -19.47 -82.02 -39.97
N PRO A 56 -19.81 -82.41 -41.22
CA PRO A 56 -19.41 -83.67 -41.88
C PRO A 56 -17.89 -83.84 -41.95
N ILE A 57 -17.39 -85.08 -41.94
CA ILE A 57 -15.96 -85.41 -41.88
C ILE A 57 -15.13 -84.63 -42.92
N GLY A 58 -13.98 -84.10 -42.50
CA GLY A 58 -13.11 -83.25 -43.32
C GLY A 58 -12.93 -81.86 -42.71
N ALA A 59 -11.69 -81.42 -42.60
CA ALA A 59 -11.36 -80.08 -42.07
C ALA A 59 -11.97 -78.97 -42.95
N PRO A 60 -12.36 -77.81 -42.37
CA PRO A 60 -12.92 -76.68 -43.11
C PRO A 60 -11.98 -76.18 -44.21
N ALA A 61 -12.52 -76.00 -45.40
CA ALA A 61 -11.84 -75.38 -46.54
C ALA A 61 -12.15 -73.87 -46.62
N SER A 62 -11.42 -73.17 -47.49
CA SER A 62 -11.70 -71.75 -47.79
C SER A 62 -13.11 -71.61 -48.36
N GLY A 63 -13.96 -70.84 -47.68
CA GLY A 63 -15.38 -70.64 -48.04
C GLY A 63 -16.38 -71.47 -47.22
N ASP A 64 -15.94 -72.38 -46.36
CA ASP A 64 -16.81 -73.09 -45.41
C ASP A 64 -17.14 -72.22 -44.19
N SER A 65 -18.39 -72.28 -43.70
CA SER A 65 -18.78 -71.70 -42.41
C SER A 65 -18.38 -72.64 -41.27
N VAL A 66 -17.89 -72.12 -40.16
CA VAL A 66 -17.48 -72.94 -39.01
C VAL A 66 -18.37 -72.69 -37.82
N GLU A 67 -18.93 -73.76 -37.23
CA GLU A 67 -19.71 -73.69 -35.99
C GLU A 67 -19.06 -74.52 -34.88
N PHE A 68 -18.95 -73.92 -33.69
CA PHE A 68 -18.52 -74.55 -32.44
C PHE A 68 -19.74 -74.81 -31.54
N PRO A 69 -20.39 -76.00 -31.64
CA PRO A 69 -21.64 -76.28 -30.96
C PRO A 69 -21.45 -76.64 -29.48
N ALA A 70 -22.55 -76.66 -28.73
CA ALA A 70 -22.57 -77.10 -27.34
C ALA A 70 -22.06 -78.53 -27.13
N ALA A 71 -22.30 -79.43 -28.08
CA ALA A 71 -21.92 -80.85 -28.01
C ALA A 71 -20.44 -81.14 -28.33
N GLY A 72 -19.65 -80.14 -28.77
CA GLY A 72 -18.25 -80.36 -29.13
C GLY A 72 -17.34 -80.67 -27.93
N GLY A 73 -16.44 -81.63 -28.11
CA GLY A 73 -15.32 -81.95 -27.21
C GLY A 73 -14.09 -81.07 -27.47
N ASN A 74 -13.00 -81.30 -26.73
CA ASN A 74 -11.69 -80.63 -26.90
C ASN A 74 -11.78 -79.13 -27.26
N ARG A 75 -12.02 -78.29 -26.25
CA ARG A 75 -12.43 -76.89 -26.46
C ARG A 75 -11.30 -75.87 -26.55
N THR A 76 -10.06 -76.31 -26.47
CA THR A 76 -8.84 -75.51 -26.64
C THR A 76 -8.19 -75.90 -27.95
N ILE A 77 -8.62 -75.29 -29.05
CA ILE A 77 -8.30 -75.71 -30.42
C ILE A 77 -7.00 -75.06 -30.89
N ASN A 78 -6.07 -75.90 -31.34
CA ASN A 78 -4.87 -75.47 -32.06
C ASN A 78 -5.18 -75.35 -33.55
N LEU A 79 -4.95 -74.17 -34.16
CA LEU A 79 -5.17 -73.97 -35.59
C LEU A 79 -4.22 -74.80 -36.46
N SER A 80 -3.01 -75.12 -35.98
CA SER A 80 -2.01 -75.96 -36.67
C SER A 80 -1.69 -75.49 -38.11
N GLY A 81 -1.44 -74.20 -38.26
CA GLY A 81 -1.23 -73.49 -39.53
C GLY A 81 -2.34 -72.48 -39.85
N ASN A 82 -2.05 -71.52 -40.74
CA ASN A 82 -3.00 -70.48 -41.14
C ASN A 82 -4.28 -71.08 -41.74
N ARG A 83 -5.44 -70.61 -41.28
CA ARG A 83 -6.77 -71.09 -41.72
C ARG A 83 -7.55 -69.98 -42.42
N THR A 84 -8.36 -70.35 -43.39
CA THR A 84 -9.32 -69.46 -44.05
C THR A 84 -10.69 -70.11 -44.04
N VAL A 85 -11.68 -69.40 -43.52
CA VAL A 85 -13.09 -69.83 -43.45
C VAL A 85 -14.00 -68.70 -43.93
N ALA A 86 -15.27 -68.98 -44.24
CA ALA A 86 -16.24 -67.95 -44.58
C ALA A 86 -16.59 -67.08 -43.36
N ASP A 87 -17.07 -67.73 -42.30
CA ASP A 87 -17.56 -67.14 -41.06
C ASP A 87 -17.33 -68.11 -39.87
N VAL A 88 -17.41 -67.58 -38.64
CA VAL A 88 -17.25 -68.37 -37.41
C VAL A 88 -18.44 -68.13 -36.47
N THR A 89 -19.04 -69.21 -35.97
CA THR A 89 -20.12 -69.17 -34.98
C THR A 89 -19.77 -70.00 -33.75
N PHE A 90 -19.74 -69.39 -32.57
CA PHE A 90 -19.72 -70.07 -31.27
C PHE A 90 -21.14 -70.22 -30.76
N ASN A 91 -21.59 -71.47 -30.60
CA ASN A 91 -22.94 -71.79 -30.17
C ASN A 91 -22.92 -72.70 -28.94
N SER A 92 -22.28 -72.24 -27.85
CA SER A 92 -22.12 -73.02 -26.63
C SER A 92 -22.05 -72.14 -25.39
N GLY A 93 -22.71 -72.52 -24.30
CA GLY A 93 -22.50 -71.87 -22.99
C GLY A 93 -21.12 -72.12 -22.36
N SER A 94 -20.36 -73.10 -22.85
CA SER A 94 -19.02 -73.44 -22.35
C SER A 94 -17.94 -72.88 -23.28
N ALA A 95 -16.89 -72.32 -22.68
CA ALA A 95 -15.82 -71.62 -23.38
C ALA A 95 -15.12 -72.47 -24.45
N TYR A 96 -14.94 -71.87 -25.63
CA TYR A 96 -13.99 -72.33 -26.65
C TYR A 96 -12.83 -71.35 -26.71
N ARG A 97 -11.63 -71.87 -26.93
CA ARG A 97 -10.39 -71.11 -27.06
C ARG A 97 -9.66 -71.52 -28.32
N LEU A 98 -9.51 -70.62 -29.29
CA LEU A 98 -8.72 -70.84 -30.51
C LEU A 98 -7.33 -70.26 -30.31
N MET A 99 -6.28 -70.99 -30.69
CA MET A 99 -4.89 -70.61 -30.41
C MET A 99 -3.96 -70.88 -31.58
N ASN A 100 -2.79 -70.24 -31.49
CA ASN A 100 -1.64 -70.30 -32.41
C ASN A 100 -1.89 -69.51 -33.68
N ASP A 101 -1.59 -70.04 -34.87
CA ASP A 101 -1.48 -69.38 -36.20
C ASP A 101 -2.61 -68.38 -36.60
N GLN A 102 -2.61 -67.88 -37.84
CA GLN A 102 -3.62 -66.89 -38.27
C GLN A 102 -4.97 -67.53 -38.65
N LEU A 103 -6.08 -66.89 -38.26
CA LEU A 103 -7.43 -67.20 -38.74
C LEU A 103 -7.95 -66.09 -39.65
N THR A 104 -8.07 -66.40 -40.95
CA THR A 104 -8.68 -65.52 -41.95
C THR A 104 -10.18 -65.81 -42.06
N ILE A 105 -11.01 -64.79 -41.92
CA ILE A 105 -12.47 -64.88 -42.02
C ILE A 105 -12.91 -64.07 -43.23
N ALA A 106 -13.28 -64.75 -44.30
CA ALA A 106 -13.49 -64.15 -45.61
C ALA A 106 -14.67 -63.17 -45.63
N SER A 107 -15.78 -63.45 -44.94
CA SER A 107 -16.89 -62.48 -44.82
C SER A 107 -16.58 -61.38 -43.81
N GLY A 108 -15.78 -61.71 -42.80
CA GLY A 108 -15.51 -60.88 -41.63
C GLY A 108 -16.41 -61.20 -40.42
N ASP A 109 -17.45 -62.03 -40.60
CA ASP A 109 -18.50 -62.23 -39.58
C ASP A 109 -18.09 -63.23 -38.48
N ILE A 110 -18.37 -62.87 -37.23
CA ILE A 110 -18.21 -63.75 -36.06
C ILE A 110 -19.47 -63.68 -35.19
N ALA A 111 -20.10 -64.81 -34.93
CA ALA A 111 -21.21 -64.92 -33.98
C ALA A 111 -20.77 -65.67 -32.71
N SER A 112 -21.21 -65.22 -31.54
CA SER A 112 -20.99 -65.84 -30.24
C SER A 112 -22.28 -65.79 -29.44
N SER A 113 -23.13 -66.82 -29.59
CA SER A 113 -24.52 -66.78 -29.11
C SER A 113 -24.63 -66.74 -27.58
N LEU A 114 -23.77 -67.47 -26.88
CA LEU A 114 -23.75 -67.68 -25.42
C LEU A 114 -22.30 -67.91 -24.96
N GLY A 115 -22.02 -67.85 -23.66
CA GLY A 115 -20.72 -68.28 -23.10
C GLY A 115 -19.56 -67.28 -23.26
N ASN A 116 -18.40 -67.63 -22.70
CA ASN A 116 -17.20 -66.80 -22.72
C ASN A 116 -16.14 -67.43 -23.64
N HIS A 117 -16.10 -67.00 -24.89
CA HIS A 117 -15.20 -67.53 -25.93
C HIS A 117 -13.97 -66.67 -26.12
N ARG A 118 -12.88 -67.29 -26.56
CA ARG A 118 -11.58 -66.65 -26.69
C ARG A 118 -10.88 -67.04 -27.99
N ILE A 119 -10.29 -66.06 -28.67
CA ILE A 119 -9.44 -66.24 -29.85
C ILE A 119 -8.09 -65.61 -29.54
N ASP A 120 -7.07 -66.43 -29.30
CA ASP A 120 -5.68 -65.97 -29.09
C ASP A 120 -4.93 -65.77 -30.40
N SER A 121 -5.39 -66.41 -31.46
CA SER A 121 -4.87 -66.28 -32.82
C SER A 121 -5.11 -64.89 -33.40
N SER A 122 -4.20 -64.43 -34.26
CA SER A 122 -4.43 -63.25 -35.10
C SER A 122 -5.60 -63.50 -36.06
N VAL A 123 -6.51 -62.54 -36.17
CA VAL A 123 -7.69 -62.61 -37.03
C VAL A 123 -7.49 -61.68 -38.23
N VAL A 124 -7.73 -62.18 -39.44
CA VAL A 124 -7.68 -61.36 -40.67
C VAL A 124 -9.03 -61.38 -41.35
N LEU A 125 -9.66 -60.23 -41.53
CA LEU A 125 -10.98 -60.10 -42.14
C LEU A 125 -10.86 -59.88 -43.66
N GLY A 126 -11.65 -60.60 -44.44
CA GLY A 126 -11.77 -60.40 -45.89
C GLY A 126 -12.67 -59.23 -46.29
N GLY A 127 -13.51 -58.75 -45.37
CA GLY A 127 -14.43 -57.63 -45.52
C GLY A 127 -14.83 -57.02 -44.18
N GLU A 128 -15.76 -56.06 -44.19
CA GLU A 128 -16.38 -55.55 -42.96
C GLU A 128 -17.28 -56.63 -42.36
N GLY A 129 -17.08 -56.92 -41.07
CA GLY A 129 -17.70 -58.05 -40.40
C GLY A 129 -18.75 -57.66 -39.37
N ALA A 130 -19.91 -58.31 -39.40
CA ALA A 130 -20.90 -58.25 -38.33
C ALA A 130 -20.52 -59.21 -37.20
N TRP A 131 -20.25 -58.67 -36.02
CA TRP A 131 -19.85 -59.43 -34.84
C TRP A 131 -21.01 -59.50 -33.85
N SER A 132 -21.73 -60.62 -33.81
CA SER A 132 -22.89 -60.77 -32.93
C SER A 132 -22.52 -61.46 -31.63
N VAL A 133 -22.67 -60.77 -30.50
CA VAL A 133 -22.47 -61.34 -29.16
C VAL A 133 -23.72 -61.02 -28.32
N PRO A 134 -24.80 -61.83 -28.40
CA PRO A 134 -26.04 -61.57 -27.67
C PRO A 134 -25.89 -61.66 -26.15
N SER A 135 -24.99 -62.52 -25.66
CA SER A 135 -24.68 -62.68 -24.24
C SER A 135 -23.27 -63.24 -24.03
N GLY A 136 -22.78 -63.23 -22.78
CA GLY A 136 -21.43 -63.72 -22.48
C GLY A 136 -20.33 -62.78 -22.97
N LYS A 137 -19.17 -63.33 -23.31
CA LYS A 137 -17.99 -62.56 -23.73
C LYS A 137 -17.29 -63.22 -24.92
N LEU A 138 -16.97 -62.46 -25.96
CA LEU A 138 -16.02 -62.88 -26.99
C LEU A 138 -14.76 -62.04 -26.83
N SER A 139 -13.63 -62.70 -26.60
CA SER A 139 -12.36 -62.01 -26.43
C SER A 139 -11.36 -62.37 -27.51
N VAL A 140 -10.77 -61.35 -28.15
CA VAL A 140 -9.74 -61.52 -29.19
C VAL A 140 -8.43 -60.95 -28.67
N TYR A 141 -7.47 -61.85 -28.44
CA TYR A 141 -6.15 -61.54 -27.89
C TYR A 141 -5.06 -61.44 -28.98
N GLY A 142 -5.34 -61.94 -30.18
CA GLY A 142 -4.48 -61.74 -31.35
C GLY A 142 -4.77 -60.44 -32.09
N SER A 143 -3.88 -60.03 -32.99
CA SER A 143 -4.08 -58.83 -33.83
C SER A 143 -5.29 -59.05 -34.76
N VAL A 144 -6.16 -58.04 -34.88
CA VAL A 144 -7.22 -58.02 -35.90
C VAL A 144 -6.78 -57.14 -37.05
N ASN A 145 -6.75 -57.68 -38.28
CA ASN A 145 -6.34 -56.97 -39.50
C ASN A 145 -7.34 -57.22 -40.63
N SER A 146 -7.17 -56.52 -41.75
CA SER A 146 -7.88 -56.80 -43.01
C SER A 146 -6.92 -57.33 -44.07
N THR A 147 -7.46 -58.09 -45.03
CA THR A 147 -6.73 -58.48 -46.25
C THR A 147 -6.27 -57.29 -47.09
N SER A 148 -6.89 -56.12 -46.94
CA SER A 148 -6.54 -54.86 -47.60
C SER A 148 -5.58 -53.95 -46.81
N GLY A 149 -5.04 -54.42 -45.67
CA GLY A 149 -4.14 -53.67 -44.78
C GLY A 149 -4.60 -53.67 -43.32
N ASN A 150 -4.04 -52.81 -42.49
CA ASN A 150 -4.34 -52.77 -41.04
C ASN A 150 -5.69 -52.11 -40.69
N THR A 151 -6.56 -51.88 -41.68
CA THR A 151 -7.84 -51.19 -41.49
C THR A 151 -9.00 -52.14 -41.68
N PHE A 152 -9.80 -52.35 -40.63
CA PHE A 152 -10.95 -53.24 -40.66
C PHE A 152 -12.17 -52.61 -39.97
N GLY A 153 -13.37 -52.98 -40.41
CA GLY A 153 -14.62 -52.54 -39.79
C GLY A 153 -15.31 -53.65 -39.01
N ILE A 154 -15.81 -53.32 -37.82
CA ILE A 154 -16.62 -54.23 -37.00
C ILE A 154 -17.97 -53.56 -36.77
N ASP A 155 -19.04 -54.33 -37.01
CA ASP A 155 -20.40 -54.00 -36.60
C ASP A 155 -20.80 -54.92 -35.45
N LYS A 156 -20.65 -54.45 -34.21
CA LYS A 156 -20.89 -55.24 -33.00
C LYS A 156 -22.36 -55.18 -32.60
N THR A 157 -23.05 -56.33 -32.63
CA THR A 157 -24.47 -56.45 -32.18
C THR A 157 -24.62 -57.30 -30.91
N GLY A 158 -25.68 -57.07 -30.12
CA GLY A 158 -26.08 -57.88 -28.96
C GLY A 158 -25.45 -57.47 -27.61
N ALA A 159 -26.06 -57.89 -26.49
CA ALA A 159 -25.76 -57.38 -25.14
C ALA A 159 -24.47 -57.90 -24.49
N GLY A 160 -23.87 -58.96 -25.02
CA GLY A 160 -22.61 -59.51 -24.54
C GLY A 160 -21.41 -58.60 -24.82
N THR A 161 -20.28 -58.94 -24.18
CA THR A 161 -19.05 -58.14 -24.22
C THR A 161 -18.12 -58.58 -25.34
N LEU A 162 -17.63 -57.64 -26.14
CA LEU A 162 -16.53 -57.86 -27.07
C LEU A 162 -15.24 -57.26 -26.48
N GLU A 163 -14.28 -58.10 -26.15
CA GLU A 163 -13.00 -57.68 -25.56
C GLU A 163 -11.88 -57.78 -26.61
N PHE A 164 -11.14 -56.69 -26.79
CA PHE A 164 -9.93 -56.65 -27.59
C PHE A 164 -8.71 -56.50 -26.68
N LEU A 165 -7.73 -57.38 -26.87
CA LEU A 165 -6.38 -57.21 -26.35
C LEU A 165 -5.42 -57.02 -27.52
N ASN A 166 -4.58 -56.01 -27.43
CA ASN A 166 -3.57 -55.71 -28.45
C ASN A 166 -2.17 -55.62 -27.84
N GLN A 167 -1.43 -56.73 -27.84
CA GLN A 167 -0.05 -56.77 -27.33
C GLN A 167 0.96 -56.21 -28.35
N GLY A 168 1.02 -54.88 -28.48
CA GLY A 168 2.16 -54.19 -29.11
C GLY A 168 2.06 -53.88 -30.62
N THR A 169 0.90 -54.08 -31.26
CA THR A 169 0.65 -53.64 -32.65
C THR A 169 -0.29 -52.42 -32.70
N THR A 170 -0.28 -51.61 -33.77
CA THR A 170 -1.28 -50.54 -33.96
C THR A 170 -2.41 -51.10 -34.83
N ASN A 171 -3.61 -51.24 -34.26
CA ASN A 171 -4.79 -51.69 -35.00
C ASN A 171 -5.58 -50.46 -35.47
N VAL A 172 -5.99 -50.40 -36.75
CA VAL A 172 -6.89 -49.35 -37.25
C VAL A 172 -8.30 -49.90 -37.33
N ILE A 173 -9.18 -49.43 -36.44
CA ILE A 173 -10.57 -49.89 -36.36
C ILE A 173 -11.48 -48.84 -37.01
N LYS A 174 -12.25 -49.25 -38.02
CA LYS A 174 -13.43 -48.55 -38.54
C LYS A 174 -14.65 -49.04 -37.77
N ASN A 175 -14.86 -48.57 -36.53
CA ASN A 175 -15.88 -49.20 -35.70
C ASN A 175 -17.22 -48.46 -35.78
N TYR A 176 -18.28 -49.18 -36.18
CA TYR A 176 -19.67 -48.81 -35.96
C TYR A 176 -20.20 -49.76 -34.87
N LEU A 177 -20.22 -49.32 -33.61
CA LEU A 177 -20.84 -50.11 -32.53
C LEU A 177 -22.36 -49.85 -32.54
N HIS A 178 -23.11 -50.58 -33.39
CA HIS A 178 -24.57 -50.51 -33.42
C HIS A 178 -25.24 -51.45 -32.41
N GLN A 179 -26.19 -50.90 -31.66
CA GLN A 179 -27.16 -51.59 -30.79
C GLN A 179 -26.61 -52.40 -29.61
N ALA A 180 -26.84 -51.85 -28.41
CA ALA A 180 -26.98 -52.52 -27.12
C ALA A 180 -25.95 -53.61 -26.83
N GLY A 181 -24.67 -53.24 -26.71
CA GLY A 181 -23.58 -54.18 -26.42
C GLY A 181 -22.38 -53.54 -25.72
N ASN A 182 -21.59 -54.35 -25.01
CA ASN A 182 -20.40 -53.87 -24.32
C ASN A 182 -19.16 -54.14 -25.16
N ALA A 183 -18.18 -53.23 -25.13
CA ALA A 183 -16.85 -53.48 -25.66
C ALA A 183 -15.77 -53.05 -24.65
N GLU A 184 -14.67 -53.81 -24.58
CA GLU A 184 -13.52 -53.47 -23.75
C GLU A 184 -12.25 -53.45 -24.61
N PHE A 185 -11.56 -52.32 -24.63
CA PHE A 185 -10.25 -52.13 -25.21
C PHE A 185 -9.21 -52.22 -24.09
N TYR A 186 -8.40 -53.27 -24.14
CA TYR A 186 -7.44 -53.63 -23.10
C TYR A 186 -6.03 -53.63 -23.70
N GLU A 187 -5.09 -52.89 -23.10
CA GLU A 187 -3.68 -52.72 -23.55
C GLU A 187 -3.48 -52.32 -25.03
N GLY A 188 -2.33 -51.75 -25.36
CA GLY A 188 -1.96 -51.42 -26.75
C GLY A 188 -2.60 -50.15 -27.30
N THR A 189 -2.45 -49.92 -28.60
CA THR A 189 -2.94 -48.70 -29.28
C THR A 189 -3.96 -49.05 -30.34
N TYR A 190 -5.11 -48.38 -30.28
CA TYR A 190 -6.25 -48.51 -31.17
C TYR A 190 -6.47 -47.18 -31.87
N THR A 191 -6.23 -47.14 -33.18
CA THR A 191 -6.48 -45.95 -33.99
C THR A 191 -7.87 -46.02 -34.61
N LEU A 192 -8.70 -45.00 -34.37
CA LEU A 192 -10.03 -44.88 -34.96
C LEU A 192 -9.97 -43.96 -36.18
N THR A 193 -10.41 -44.46 -37.34
CA THR A 193 -10.49 -43.72 -38.61
C THR A 193 -11.93 -43.66 -39.11
N SER A 194 -12.36 -42.53 -39.67
CA SER A 194 -13.64 -42.45 -40.39
C SER A 194 -13.45 -42.70 -41.89
N THR A 195 -14.24 -43.60 -42.50
CA THR A 195 -14.26 -43.76 -43.96
C THR A 195 -15.65 -44.12 -44.52
N SER A 196 -16.70 -43.42 -44.06
CA SER A 196 -18.09 -43.38 -44.59
C SER A 196 -19.17 -44.34 -44.05
N PHE A 197 -20.21 -43.75 -43.45
CA PHE A 197 -21.66 -43.96 -43.74
C PHE A 197 -22.49 -42.79 -43.14
N ASP A 198 -22.01 -42.18 -42.05
CA ASP A 198 -22.06 -40.73 -41.84
C ASP A 198 -20.64 -40.18 -42.11
N ALA A 199 -20.49 -38.97 -42.65
CA ALA A 199 -19.16 -38.42 -42.96
C ALA A 199 -18.46 -37.82 -41.72
N PHE A 200 -19.03 -37.98 -40.53
CA PHE A 200 -18.74 -37.14 -39.38
C PHE A 200 -18.21 -37.90 -38.15
N SER A 201 -18.41 -39.22 -38.03
CA SER A 201 -18.06 -39.98 -36.82
C SER A 201 -16.95 -41.03 -37.07
N ALA A 202 -15.98 -41.11 -36.15
CA ALA A 202 -14.93 -42.14 -36.10
C ALA A 202 -15.28 -43.31 -35.15
N MET A 203 -16.17 -43.07 -34.18
CA MET A 203 -16.85 -44.11 -33.40
C MET A 203 -18.24 -43.60 -33.01
N TYR A 204 -19.25 -44.44 -33.26
CA TYR A 204 -20.65 -44.21 -32.95
C TYR A 204 -21.14 -45.25 -31.95
N MET A 205 -21.70 -44.81 -30.83
CA MET A 205 -22.20 -45.70 -29.77
C MET A 205 -23.69 -45.51 -29.55
N ALA A 206 -24.49 -46.47 -30.04
CA ALA A 206 -25.95 -46.43 -29.99
C ALA A 206 -26.54 -46.70 -28.60
N GLU A 207 -26.12 -47.76 -27.89
CA GLU A 207 -26.49 -48.12 -26.50
C GLU A 207 -25.45 -49.12 -25.95
N GLY A 208 -25.09 -49.04 -24.66
CA GLY A 208 -24.14 -49.96 -24.01
C GLY A 208 -22.87 -49.29 -23.48
N THR A 209 -21.91 -50.09 -23.00
CA THR A 209 -20.69 -49.58 -22.35
C THR A 209 -19.43 -49.91 -23.14
N VAL A 210 -18.64 -48.89 -23.48
CA VAL A 210 -17.26 -49.05 -23.96
C VAL A 210 -16.30 -48.76 -22.81
N THR A 211 -15.39 -49.68 -22.53
CA THR A 211 -14.33 -49.51 -21.53
C THR A 211 -12.97 -49.45 -22.23
N VAL A 212 -12.15 -48.46 -21.89
CA VAL A 212 -10.73 -48.38 -22.26
C VAL A 212 -9.95 -48.49 -20.96
N SER A 213 -9.07 -49.49 -20.84
CA SER A 213 -8.43 -49.81 -19.57
C SER A 213 -7.01 -50.38 -19.72
N HIS A 214 -6.30 -50.52 -18.60
CA HIS A 214 -5.00 -51.20 -18.52
C HIS A 214 -4.00 -50.71 -19.58
N ARG A 215 -3.66 -49.41 -19.59
CA ARG A 215 -2.67 -48.81 -20.50
C ARG A 215 -3.08 -48.82 -21.98
N ALA A 216 -4.34 -49.07 -22.30
CA ALA A 216 -4.87 -48.94 -23.65
C ALA A 216 -4.87 -47.46 -24.10
N LYS A 217 -4.56 -47.24 -25.38
CA LYS A 217 -4.64 -45.92 -26.02
C LYS A 217 -5.64 -45.95 -27.14
N LEU A 218 -6.69 -45.15 -27.05
CA LEU A 218 -7.67 -44.95 -28.12
C LEU A 218 -7.42 -43.60 -28.80
N ILE A 219 -6.95 -43.63 -30.04
CA ILE A 219 -6.41 -42.48 -30.76
C ILE A 219 -7.29 -42.22 -31.98
N GLY A 220 -7.90 -41.06 -32.09
CA GLY A 220 -8.61 -40.63 -33.31
C GLY A 220 -7.64 -40.16 -34.40
N THR A 221 -8.04 -40.22 -35.66
CA THR A 221 -7.33 -39.46 -36.70
C THR A 221 -7.76 -37.99 -36.70
N SER A 222 -6.85 -37.08 -37.09
CA SER A 222 -7.13 -35.65 -37.23
C SER A 222 -8.43 -35.38 -37.99
N GLY A 223 -9.43 -34.80 -37.32
CA GLY A 223 -10.75 -34.49 -37.88
C GLY A 223 -11.84 -35.54 -37.66
N GLY A 224 -11.51 -36.71 -37.10
CA GLY A 224 -12.50 -37.70 -36.66
C GLY A 224 -13.21 -37.28 -35.38
N ASN A 225 -14.51 -37.51 -35.29
CA ASN A 225 -15.28 -37.24 -34.08
C ASN A 225 -15.59 -38.52 -33.31
N LEU A 226 -15.58 -38.44 -31.98
CA LEU A 226 -16.12 -39.48 -31.13
C LEU A 226 -17.55 -39.08 -30.72
N VAL A 227 -18.55 -39.91 -31.04
CA VAL A 227 -19.96 -39.58 -30.80
C VAL A 227 -20.62 -40.66 -29.95
N LEU A 228 -21.07 -40.26 -28.75
CA LEU A 228 -21.94 -41.06 -27.87
C LEU A 228 -23.39 -40.61 -28.11
N GLN A 229 -24.20 -41.47 -28.73
CA GLN A 229 -25.57 -41.15 -29.14
C GLN A 229 -26.53 -42.27 -28.81
N SER A 230 -27.48 -42.04 -27.91
CA SER A 230 -28.58 -42.98 -27.70
C SER A 230 -29.55 -43.02 -28.89
N ALA A 231 -29.73 -44.18 -29.52
CA ALA A 231 -30.70 -44.37 -30.62
C ALA A 231 -32.15 -44.57 -30.13
N GLY A 232 -32.37 -44.60 -28.81
CA GLY A 232 -33.65 -44.88 -28.15
C GLY A 232 -33.69 -44.44 -26.68
N ALA A 233 -34.29 -45.27 -25.81
CA ALA A 233 -34.41 -45.03 -24.38
C ALA A 233 -33.22 -45.54 -23.54
N GLY A 234 -32.26 -46.26 -24.14
CA GLY A 234 -31.05 -46.74 -23.46
C GLY A 234 -29.94 -45.69 -23.37
N SER A 235 -28.98 -45.90 -22.48
CA SER A 235 -27.81 -45.01 -22.28
C SER A 235 -26.55 -45.55 -22.97
N SER A 236 -25.71 -44.65 -23.49
CA SER A 236 -24.34 -44.97 -23.93
C SER A 236 -23.32 -44.50 -22.88
N ASN A 237 -22.43 -45.39 -22.47
CA ASN A 237 -21.44 -45.14 -21.42
C ASN A 237 -20.02 -45.37 -21.95
N LEU A 238 -19.12 -44.42 -21.74
CA LEU A 238 -17.69 -44.57 -21.99
C LEU A 238 -16.93 -44.53 -20.66
N ILE A 239 -16.13 -45.56 -20.37
CA ILE A 239 -15.32 -45.65 -19.16
C ILE A 239 -13.85 -45.70 -19.58
N ILE A 240 -13.04 -44.79 -19.06
CA ILE A 240 -11.59 -44.73 -19.29
C ILE A 240 -10.94 -44.83 -17.92
N ARG A 241 -10.16 -45.88 -17.69
CA ARG A 241 -9.63 -46.18 -16.36
C ARG A 241 -8.22 -46.74 -16.38
N ASP A 242 -7.57 -46.64 -15.23
CA ASP A 242 -6.24 -47.17 -14.90
C ASP A 242 -5.10 -46.34 -15.50
N GLU A 243 -3.92 -46.48 -14.88
CA GLU A 243 -2.72 -45.71 -15.22
C GLU A 243 -2.32 -45.88 -16.69
N GLN A 244 -1.79 -44.82 -17.28
CA GLN A 244 -1.31 -44.76 -18.68
C GLN A 244 -2.37 -45.07 -19.75
N THR A 245 -3.64 -45.26 -19.36
CA THR A 245 -4.76 -45.36 -20.29
C THR A 245 -5.10 -43.97 -20.84
N GLU A 246 -5.27 -43.86 -22.15
CA GLU A 246 -5.41 -42.58 -22.82
C GLU A 246 -6.45 -42.61 -23.94
N VAL A 247 -7.25 -41.54 -24.03
CA VAL A 247 -8.07 -41.24 -25.21
C VAL A 247 -7.62 -39.90 -25.79
N ALA A 248 -7.21 -39.88 -27.06
CA ALA A 248 -6.62 -38.69 -27.66
C ALA A 248 -6.96 -38.49 -29.14
N THR A 249 -6.68 -37.28 -29.64
CA THR A 249 -6.65 -36.86 -31.07
C THR A 249 -7.97 -36.97 -31.84
N PHE A 250 -9.05 -36.42 -31.27
CA PHE A 250 -10.32 -36.22 -31.99
C PHE A 250 -10.54 -34.74 -32.28
N GLY A 251 -11.15 -34.45 -33.44
CA GLY A 251 -11.63 -33.10 -33.72
C GLY A 251 -12.68 -32.69 -32.69
N GLN A 252 -13.65 -33.57 -32.45
CA GLN A 252 -14.75 -33.33 -31.51
C GLN A 252 -15.11 -34.61 -30.73
N LEU A 253 -15.53 -34.43 -29.48
CA LEU A 253 -16.15 -35.46 -28.64
C LEU A 253 -17.57 -34.99 -28.31
N PHE A 254 -18.59 -35.65 -28.85
CA PHE A 254 -20.00 -35.33 -28.58
C PHE A 254 -20.64 -36.39 -27.72
N MET A 255 -21.31 -35.96 -26.66
CA MET A 255 -22.15 -36.80 -25.82
C MET A 255 -23.61 -36.37 -25.88
N GLY A 256 -24.52 -37.34 -26.00
CA GLY A 256 -25.95 -37.10 -26.03
C GLY A 256 -26.41 -36.49 -27.36
N ALA A 257 -26.06 -37.08 -28.50
CA ALA A 257 -26.47 -36.53 -29.80
C ALA A 257 -27.96 -36.78 -30.17
N SER A 258 -28.66 -37.67 -29.45
CA SER A 258 -30.12 -37.85 -29.45
C SER A 258 -30.57 -38.66 -28.22
N GLY A 259 -31.82 -38.53 -27.77
CA GLY A 259 -32.42 -39.32 -26.67
C GLY A 259 -32.49 -38.60 -25.32
N THR A 260 -33.42 -39.00 -24.45
CA THR A 260 -33.61 -38.42 -23.10
C THR A 260 -32.82 -39.17 -22.00
N SER A 261 -32.21 -40.29 -22.35
CA SER A 261 -31.43 -41.16 -21.47
C SER A 261 -30.07 -40.53 -21.11
N GLY A 262 -29.61 -40.77 -19.87
CA GLY A 262 -28.38 -40.19 -19.34
C GLY A 262 -27.15 -40.90 -19.89
N ASN A 263 -26.55 -40.34 -20.95
CA ASN A 263 -25.27 -40.79 -21.47
C ASN A 263 -24.16 -40.46 -20.46
N SER A 264 -23.12 -41.30 -20.33
CA SER A 264 -22.07 -41.04 -19.35
C SER A 264 -20.65 -41.23 -19.89
N LEU A 265 -19.73 -40.43 -19.36
CA LEU A 265 -18.29 -40.58 -19.53
C LEU A 265 -17.66 -40.58 -18.14
N THR A 266 -16.90 -41.62 -17.82
CA THR A 266 -16.10 -41.69 -16.60
C THR A 266 -14.62 -41.78 -16.95
N VAL A 267 -13.81 -40.86 -16.45
CA VAL A 267 -12.35 -40.88 -16.54
C VAL A 267 -11.81 -41.02 -15.13
N THR A 268 -11.11 -42.12 -14.82
CA THR A 268 -10.73 -42.42 -13.44
C THR A 268 -9.39 -43.13 -13.34
N LYS A 269 -8.83 -43.20 -12.12
CA LYS A 269 -7.58 -43.90 -11.79
C LYS A 269 -6.43 -43.51 -12.71
N GLU A 270 -6.07 -42.22 -12.71
CA GLU A 270 -4.94 -41.66 -13.48
C GLU A 270 -5.07 -41.70 -15.02
N ALA A 271 -6.22 -42.10 -15.54
CA ALA A 271 -6.49 -42.10 -16.97
C ALA A 271 -6.56 -40.67 -17.55
N LYS A 272 -6.33 -40.55 -18.87
CA LYS A 272 -6.20 -39.25 -19.53
C LYS A 272 -7.09 -39.11 -20.76
N ILE A 273 -7.70 -37.93 -20.91
CA ILE A 273 -8.22 -37.43 -22.20
C ILE A 273 -7.39 -36.22 -22.60
N ARG A 274 -6.87 -36.20 -23.83
CA ARG A 274 -6.07 -35.07 -24.35
C ARG A 274 -6.38 -34.78 -25.82
N ASP A 275 -5.96 -33.60 -26.28
CA ASP A 275 -6.00 -33.21 -27.69
C ASP A 275 -7.39 -33.32 -28.35
N ILE A 276 -8.43 -32.94 -27.60
CA ILE A 276 -9.80 -32.83 -28.11
C ILE A 276 -10.05 -31.39 -28.54
N GLY A 277 -10.46 -31.14 -29.79
CA GLY A 277 -10.76 -29.78 -30.25
C GLY A 277 -11.98 -29.18 -29.53
N LEU A 278 -13.15 -29.82 -29.68
CA LEU A 278 -14.39 -29.46 -28.98
C LEU A 278 -14.95 -30.67 -28.22
N PHE A 279 -15.15 -30.52 -26.91
CA PHE A 279 -15.82 -31.52 -26.08
C PHE A 279 -17.21 -31.03 -25.66
N VAL A 280 -18.28 -31.71 -26.09
CA VAL A 280 -19.65 -31.43 -25.69
C VAL A 280 -20.22 -32.52 -24.79
N ALA A 281 -20.53 -32.14 -23.55
CA ALA A 281 -21.31 -32.94 -22.61
C ALA A 281 -22.78 -32.49 -22.65
N GLY A 282 -23.61 -33.21 -23.42
CA GLY A 282 -25.03 -32.93 -23.53
C GLY A 282 -25.33 -32.01 -24.72
N PHE A 283 -25.24 -32.58 -25.93
CA PHE A 283 -25.49 -31.86 -27.18
C PHE A 283 -26.99 -31.65 -27.43
N ASN A 284 -27.74 -32.74 -27.64
CA ASN A 284 -29.19 -32.78 -27.91
C ASN A 284 -29.94 -33.76 -26.97
N GLY A 285 -29.24 -34.33 -26.00
CA GLY A 285 -29.69 -35.32 -25.04
C GLY A 285 -28.82 -35.25 -23.80
N ASN A 286 -29.31 -35.76 -22.68
CA ASN A 286 -28.64 -35.58 -21.39
C ASN A 286 -27.31 -36.34 -21.33
N ALA A 287 -26.31 -35.73 -20.68
CA ALA A 287 -25.00 -36.36 -20.52
C ALA A 287 -24.33 -35.97 -19.19
N THR A 288 -23.60 -36.92 -18.62
CA THR A 288 -22.78 -36.73 -17.41
C THR A 288 -21.33 -37.09 -17.68
N VAL A 289 -20.41 -36.22 -17.29
CA VAL A 289 -18.96 -36.45 -17.31
C VAL A 289 -18.44 -36.48 -15.88
N THR A 290 -17.72 -37.52 -15.51
CA THR A 290 -17.04 -37.65 -14.21
C THR A 290 -15.55 -37.84 -14.44
N VAL A 291 -14.73 -37.03 -13.78
CA VAL A 291 -13.26 -37.11 -13.77
C VAL A 291 -12.83 -37.30 -12.33
N SER A 292 -12.23 -38.44 -11.98
CA SER A 292 -11.91 -38.77 -10.60
C SER A 292 -10.58 -39.50 -10.42
N SER A 293 -10.15 -39.67 -9.17
CA SER A 293 -8.99 -40.47 -8.79
C SER A 293 -7.74 -40.17 -9.63
N ALA A 294 -7.31 -38.90 -9.60
CA ALA A 294 -6.14 -38.36 -10.30
C ALA A 294 -6.20 -38.41 -11.84
N ALA A 295 -7.39 -38.58 -12.43
CA ALA A 295 -7.58 -38.51 -13.86
C ALA A 295 -7.52 -37.08 -14.41
N THR A 296 -7.12 -36.92 -15.67
CA THR A 296 -7.00 -35.60 -16.31
C THR A 296 -7.72 -35.52 -17.64
N VAL A 297 -8.43 -34.42 -17.87
CA VAL A 297 -9.08 -34.09 -19.15
C VAL A 297 -8.54 -32.77 -19.68
N ASN A 298 -8.14 -32.76 -20.95
CA ASN A 298 -7.71 -31.56 -21.67
C ASN A 298 -8.47 -31.44 -23.01
N ALA A 299 -9.16 -30.32 -23.21
CA ALA A 299 -9.86 -29.99 -24.43
C ALA A 299 -9.56 -28.54 -24.87
N GLY A 300 -9.62 -28.24 -26.17
CA GLY A 300 -9.50 -26.87 -26.68
C GLY A 300 -10.69 -26.02 -26.24
N ALA A 301 -11.90 -26.53 -26.40
CA ALA A 301 -13.13 -25.94 -25.88
C ALA A 301 -14.05 -27.01 -25.32
N MET A 302 -14.85 -26.65 -24.31
CA MET A 302 -15.85 -27.53 -23.71
C MET A 302 -17.20 -26.84 -23.59
N ALA A 303 -18.28 -27.55 -23.89
CA ALA A 303 -19.65 -27.11 -23.68
C ALA A 303 -20.43 -28.14 -22.86
N VAL A 304 -21.15 -27.68 -21.84
CA VAL A 304 -21.93 -28.53 -20.93
C VAL A 304 -23.40 -28.09 -21.00
N GLY A 305 -24.28 -28.98 -21.43
CA GLY A 305 -25.71 -28.72 -21.61
C GLY A 305 -25.99 -27.68 -22.69
N MET A 306 -25.78 -28.04 -23.96
CA MET A 306 -25.64 -27.07 -25.05
C MET A 306 -26.97 -26.52 -25.58
N LEU A 307 -27.95 -27.37 -25.87
CA LEU A 307 -29.21 -26.97 -26.51
C LEU A 307 -30.38 -26.94 -25.51
N THR A 308 -31.43 -26.18 -25.85
CA THR A 308 -32.64 -26.05 -25.03
C THR A 308 -33.25 -27.40 -24.65
N GLY A 309 -33.57 -27.57 -23.36
CA GLY A 309 -34.15 -28.80 -22.82
C GLY A 309 -33.14 -29.91 -22.50
N VAL A 310 -31.85 -29.68 -22.77
CA VAL A 310 -30.77 -30.64 -22.48
C VAL A 310 -30.08 -30.29 -21.17
N THR A 311 -29.81 -31.30 -20.35
CA THR A 311 -28.98 -31.20 -19.15
C THR A 311 -27.62 -31.86 -19.38
N GLY A 312 -26.56 -31.08 -19.27
CA GLY A 312 -25.19 -31.58 -19.17
C GLY A 312 -24.69 -31.41 -17.75
N THR A 313 -24.01 -32.43 -17.24
CA THR A 313 -23.38 -32.42 -15.92
C THR A 313 -21.90 -32.76 -16.07
N LEU A 314 -21.05 -31.99 -15.40
CA LEU A 314 -19.62 -32.22 -15.27
C LEU A 314 -19.27 -32.32 -13.78
N ALA A 315 -18.58 -33.38 -13.39
CA ALA A 315 -18.02 -33.56 -12.06
C ALA A 315 -16.51 -33.83 -12.18
N VAL A 316 -15.69 -33.07 -11.45
CA VAL A 316 -14.24 -33.32 -11.30
C VAL A 316 -13.98 -33.45 -9.81
N GLU A 317 -13.59 -34.63 -9.37
CA GLU A 317 -13.58 -35.04 -7.96
C GLU A 317 -12.23 -35.68 -7.63
N ASP A 318 -11.89 -35.77 -6.35
CA ASP A 318 -10.62 -36.26 -5.81
C ASP A 318 -9.38 -35.41 -6.11
N ALA A 319 -8.41 -35.51 -5.19
CA ALA A 319 -7.14 -34.81 -5.29
C ALA A 319 -6.39 -35.21 -6.58
N SER A 320 -5.77 -34.21 -7.21
CA SER A 320 -5.01 -34.35 -8.48
C SER A 320 -5.86 -34.64 -9.72
N SER A 321 -7.17 -34.82 -9.60
CA SER A 321 -8.03 -34.82 -10.78
C SER A 321 -8.13 -33.42 -11.36
N ALA A 322 -8.07 -33.31 -12.68
CA ALA A 322 -7.98 -32.01 -13.34
C ALA A 322 -8.74 -31.94 -14.66
N LEU A 323 -9.40 -30.81 -14.90
CA LEU A 323 -9.92 -30.41 -16.21
C LEU A 323 -9.23 -29.14 -16.67
N THR A 324 -8.68 -29.14 -17.88
CA THR A 324 -8.11 -27.95 -18.53
C THR A 324 -8.80 -27.69 -19.86
N THR A 325 -9.21 -26.45 -20.10
CA THR A 325 -9.77 -25.99 -21.38
C THR A 325 -9.45 -24.53 -21.67
N ASN A 326 -9.55 -24.08 -22.92
CA ASN A 326 -9.49 -22.65 -23.23
C ASN A 326 -10.85 -21.96 -23.11
N PHE A 327 -11.94 -22.70 -23.39
CA PHE A 327 -13.30 -22.19 -23.26
C PHE A 327 -14.18 -23.19 -22.53
N LEU A 328 -14.98 -22.72 -21.58
CA LEU A 328 -16.02 -23.52 -20.94
C LEU A 328 -17.36 -22.78 -21.06
N GLY A 329 -18.26 -23.34 -21.85
CA GLY A 329 -19.65 -22.87 -21.97
C GLY A 329 -20.58 -23.72 -21.10
N LEU A 330 -21.32 -23.10 -20.19
CA LEU A 330 -22.35 -23.76 -19.39
C LEU A 330 -23.74 -23.32 -19.88
N GLY A 331 -24.57 -24.26 -20.31
CA GLY A 331 -25.86 -23.98 -20.91
C GLY A 331 -25.82 -23.67 -22.42
N GLY A 332 -24.65 -23.80 -23.05
CA GLY A 332 -24.41 -23.41 -24.44
C GLY A 332 -22.93 -23.42 -24.84
N TYR A 333 -22.66 -23.10 -26.11
CA TYR A 333 -21.31 -22.96 -26.68
C TYR A 333 -21.09 -21.59 -27.34
N ASN A 334 -22.13 -21.04 -27.98
CA ASN A 334 -22.11 -19.73 -28.61
C ASN A 334 -23.55 -19.16 -28.66
N SER A 335 -23.71 -17.93 -29.14
CA SER A 335 -25.02 -17.26 -29.19
C SER A 335 -26.07 -17.97 -30.06
N ALA A 336 -25.66 -18.84 -31.00
CA ALA A 336 -26.58 -19.63 -31.81
C ALA A 336 -26.95 -20.99 -31.18
N GLN A 337 -26.07 -21.53 -30.33
CA GLN A 337 -26.19 -22.86 -29.73
C GLN A 337 -26.19 -22.74 -28.20
N LYS A 338 -27.35 -22.38 -27.65
CA LYS A 338 -27.57 -22.11 -26.22
C LYS A 338 -28.99 -22.50 -25.77
N GLY A 339 -29.21 -22.48 -24.46
CA GLY A 339 -30.52 -22.63 -23.82
C GLY A 339 -30.65 -23.89 -22.97
N GLY A 340 -29.62 -24.75 -22.95
CA GLY A 340 -29.58 -25.93 -22.08
C GLY A 340 -29.26 -25.59 -20.62
N THR A 341 -29.12 -26.63 -19.80
CA THR A 341 -28.68 -26.52 -18.41
C THR A 341 -27.32 -27.20 -18.28
N GLY A 342 -26.27 -26.41 -18.04
CA GLY A 342 -24.94 -26.92 -17.75
C GLY A 342 -24.61 -26.79 -16.27
N THR A 343 -24.30 -27.90 -15.61
CA THR A 343 -23.80 -27.89 -14.24
C THR A 343 -22.37 -28.42 -14.21
N ALA A 344 -21.48 -27.71 -13.51
CA ALA A 344 -20.11 -28.15 -13.26
C ALA A 344 -19.85 -28.16 -11.76
N THR A 345 -19.33 -29.27 -11.23
CA THR A 345 -18.92 -29.42 -9.83
C THR A 345 -17.47 -29.85 -9.78
N ILE A 346 -16.64 -29.08 -9.09
CA ILE A 346 -15.24 -29.39 -8.83
C ILE A 346 -15.12 -29.60 -7.33
N SER A 347 -14.70 -30.78 -6.87
CA SER A 347 -14.68 -31.11 -5.44
C SER A 347 -13.41 -31.83 -4.99
N ASP A 348 -13.26 -31.96 -3.67
CA ASP A 348 -12.30 -32.86 -3.03
C ASP A 348 -10.84 -32.66 -3.49
N ARG A 349 -10.41 -31.38 -3.53
CA ARG A 349 -9.07 -30.93 -3.95
C ARG A 349 -8.76 -31.16 -5.44
N ALA A 350 -9.78 -31.36 -6.27
CA ALA A 350 -9.64 -31.34 -7.72
C ALA A 350 -9.37 -29.90 -8.24
N SER A 351 -9.05 -29.81 -9.54
CA SER A 351 -8.75 -28.53 -10.19
C SER A 351 -9.47 -28.34 -11.53
N LEU A 352 -9.92 -27.10 -11.77
CA LEU A 352 -10.41 -26.63 -13.05
C LEU A 352 -9.53 -25.48 -13.55
N THR A 353 -9.06 -25.56 -14.79
CA THR A 353 -8.38 -24.45 -15.47
C THR A 353 -9.09 -24.11 -16.77
N VAL A 354 -9.57 -22.87 -16.88
CA VAL A 354 -10.14 -22.30 -18.11
C VAL A 354 -9.27 -21.11 -18.53
N SER A 355 -8.35 -21.29 -19.49
CA SER A 355 -7.35 -20.26 -19.80
C SER A 355 -7.92 -19.02 -20.51
N GLY A 356 -9.00 -19.19 -21.27
CA GLY A 356 -9.63 -18.13 -22.07
C GLY A 356 -10.86 -17.57 -21.38
N GLU A 357 -11.98 -18.28 -21.43
CA GLU A 357 -13.28 -17.77 -20.96
C GLU A 357 -14.21 -18.86 -20.42
N LEU A 358 -14.82 -18.61 -19.26
CA LEU A 358 -16.02 -19.29 -18.77
C LEU A 358 -17.23 -18.41 -19.05
N ARG A 359 -18.19 -18.94 -19.82
CA ARG A 359 -19.45 -18.26 -20.15
C ARG A 359 -20.66 -19.06 -19.73
N PHE A 360 -21.58 -18.40 -19.04
CA PHE A 360 -22.93 -18.90 -18.79
C PHE A 360 -23.87 -18.48 -19.93
N PHE A 361 -24.55 -19.45 -20.52
CA PHE A 361 -25.52 -19.25 -21.61
C PHE A 361 -26.97 -19.46 -21.19
N SER A 362 -27.22 -19.94 -19.97
CA SER A 362 -28.54 -20.14 -19.40
C SER A 362 -28.55 -19.89 -17.89
N SER A 363 -29.63 -19.30 -17.37
CA SER A 363 -29.76 -18.94 -15.95
C SER A 363 -29.98 -20.16 -15.03
N THR A 364 -30.22 -21.34 -15.59
CA THR A 364 -30.25 -22.61 -14.83
C THR A 364 -28.87 -23.22 -14.66
N SER A 365 -27.85 -22.67 -15.31
CA SER A 365 -26.50 -23.22 -15.31
C SER A 365 -25.70 -22.75 -14.09
N SER A 366 -24.82 -23.60 -13.59
CA SER A 366 -24.07 -23.35 -12.36
C SER A 366 -22.67 -23.95 -12.37
N LEU A 367 -21.78 -23.30 -11.62
CA LEU A 367 -20.48 -23.83 -11.24
C LEU A 367 -20.41 -23.95 -9.71
N THR A 368 -20.05 -25.12 -9.21
CA THR A 368 -19.74 -25.35 -7.80
C THR A 368 -18.25 -25.70 -7.69
N VAL A 369 -17.52 -24.99 -6.86
CA VAL A 369 -16.14 -25.30 -6.47
C VAL A 369 -16.18 -25.56 -4.97
N ASP A 370 -16.10 -26.81 -4.56
CA ASP A 370 -16.36 -27.26 -3.19
C ASP A 370 -15.12 -27.97 -2.64
N THR A 371 -14.38 -27.33 -1.72
CA THR A 371 -13.07 -27.82 -1.27
C THR A 371 -12.10 -28.10 -2.43
N ALA A 372 -12.14 -27.25 -3.46
CA ALA A 372 -11.36 -27.40 -4.70
C ALA A 372 -10.85 -26.07 -5.22
N THR A 373 -10.18 -26.08 -6.38
CA THR A 373 -9.66 -24.86 -7.02
C THR A 373 -10.16 -24.70 -8.46
N ALA A 374 -10.48 -23.47 -8.85
CA ALA A 374 -10.77 -23.09 -10.22
C ALA A 374 -9.97 -21.85 -10.63
N SER A 375 -9.26 -21.91 -11.75
CA SER A 375 -8.61 -20.77 -12.39
C SER A 375 -9.29 -20.48 -13.71
N ILE A 376 -9.87 -19.29 -13.84
CA ILE A 376 -10.70 -18.86 -14.95
C ILE A 376 -10.07 -17.62 -15.58
N GLY A 377 -9.98 -17.59 -16.90
CA GLY A 377 -9.59 -16.42 -17.69
C GLY A 377 -10.61 -15.29 -17.52
N GLY A 378 -11.48 -15.14 -18.51
CA GLY A 378 -12.65 -14.27 -18.43
C GLY A 378 -13.83 -14.98 -17.80
N LEU A 379 -14.48 -14.32 -16.83
CA LEU A 379 -15.74 -14.78 -16.26
C LEU A 379 -16.87 -13.90 -16.77
N THR A 380 -17.78 -14.47 -17.57
CA THR A 380 -18.86 -13.71 -18.21
C THR A 380 -20.16 -14.48 -18.33
N ASN A 381 -21.22 -13.78 -18.74
CA ASN A 381 -22.51 -14.36 -19.12
C ASN A 381 -22.88 -13.90 -20.53
N GLU A 382 -23.71 -14.70 -21.20
CA GLU A 382 -24.47 -14.24 -22.35
C GLU A 382 -25.44 -13.11 -21.92
N ALA A 383 -25.70 -12.16 -22.80
CA ALA A 383 -26.58 -11.03 -22.47
C ALA A 383 -27.96 -11.50 -21.96
N GLY A 384 -28.37 -10.99 -20.80
CA GLY A 384 -29.64 -11.33 -20.14
C GLY A 384 -29.65 -12.65 -19.36
N VAL A 385 -28.51 -13.35 -19.28
CA VAL A 385 -28.36 -14.60 -18.52
C VAL A 385 -27.73 -14.33 -17.16
N VAL A 386 -28.26 -15.00 -16.14
CA VAL A 386 -27.78 -14.89 -14.75
C VAL A 386 -27.34 -16.29 -14.28
N GLY A 387 -26.07 -16.62 -14.47
CA GLY A 387 -25.47 -17.84 -13.93
C GLY A 387 -25.29 -17.79 -12.40
N SER A 388 -25.00 -18.94 -11.79
CA SER A 388 -24.69 -19.02 -10.36
C SER A 388 -23.35 -19.72 -10.10
N ILE A 389 -22.62 -19.24 -9.09
CA ILE A 389 -21.39 -19.88 -8.63
C ILE A 389 -21.48 -20.12 -7.12
N LYS A 390 -21.01 -21.29 -6.67
CA LYS A 390 -20.86 -21.64 -5.25
C LYS A 390 -19.40 -21.98 -4.96
N LEU A 391 -18.85 -21.44 -3.87
CA LEU A 391 -17.45 -21.57 -3.50
C LEU A 391 -17.27 -22.08 -2.07
N ASP A 392 -16.40 -23.07 -1.88
CA ASP A 392 -15.74 -23.41 -0.63
C ASP A 392 -14.25 -23.68 -0.89
N ASN A 393 -13.39 -23.33 0.06
CA ASN A 393 -11.94 -23.48 -0.06
C ASN A 393 -11.49 -24.90 0.31
N ASP A 394 -10.44 -25.39 -0.32
CA ASP A 394 -9.85 -26.73 -0.04
C ASP A 394 -8.94 -26.78 1.21
N GLY A 395 -8.99 -25.73 2.05
CA GLY A 395 -8.02 -25.46 3.11
C GLY A 395 -6.80 -24.63 2.66
N SER A 396 -6.61 -24.41 1.35
CA SER A 396 -5.68 -23.44 0.76
C SER A 396 -6.48 -22.31 0.09
N THR A 397 -6.09 -21.06 0.31
CA THR A 397 -6.81 -19.89 -0.22
C THR A 397 -6.14 -19.42 -1.52
N PRO A 398 -6.90 -19.12 -2.61
CA PRO A 398 -8.37 -19.07 -2.80
C PRO A 398 -9.02 -20.26 -3.58
N ALA A 399 -10.35 -20.43 -3.46
CA ALA A 399 -11.15 -21.35 -4.28
C ALA A 399 -11.28 -20.94 -5.77
N LEU A 400 -11.50 -19.64 -6.05
CA LEU A 400 -11.65 -19.13 -7.42
C LEU A 400 -10.60 -18.07 -7.74
N THR A 401 -9.81 -18.30 -8.77
CA THR A 401 -8.88 -17.32 -9.35
C THR A 401 -9.42 -16.84 -10.69
N ILE A 402 -9.57 -15.53 -10.84
CA ILE A 402 -9.99 -14.87 -12.09
C ILE A 402 -8.76 -14.14 -12.65
N THR A 403 -8.27 -14.55 -13.82
CA THR A 403 -7.03 -14.01 -14.40
C THR A 403 -7.29 -12.89 -15.42
N SER A 404 -8.49 -12.80 -16.00
CA SER A 404 -8.91 -11.80 -16.98
C SER A 404 -7.78 -11.40 -17.95
N PRO A 405 -7.36 -12.31 -18.86
CA PRO A 405 -6.28 -12.00 -19.79
C PRO A 405 -6.66 -10.84 -20.70
N VAL A 406 -5.69 -9.98 -21.04
CA VAL A 406 -5.88 -8.94 -22.05
C VAL A 406 -5.56 -9.55 -23.41
N SER A 407 -6.55 -9.68 -24.29
CA SER A 407 -6.34 -10.13 -25.66
C SER A 407 -6.24 -8.93 -26.61
N VAL A 408 -5.28 -8.96 -27.55
CA VAL A 408 -5.15 -7.92 -28.59
C VAL A 408 -6.36 -7.87 -29.55
N SER A 409 -7.13 -8.94 -29.64
CA SER A 409 -8.31 -9.05 -30.50
C SER A 409 -9.63 -8.67 -29.83
N ALA A 410 -9.68 -8.62 -28.50
CA ALA A 410 -10.87 -8.23 -27.72
C ALA A 410 -10.43 -7.68 -26.33
N PRO A 411 -10.01 -6.41 -26.24
CA PRO A 411 -9.47 -5.82 -25.00
C PRO A 411 -10.55 -5.36 -24.00
N GLY A 412 -11.80 -5.82 -24.15
CA GLY A 412 -12.91 -5.38 -23.30
C GLY A 412 -12.91 -6.02 -21.91
N PRO A 413 -13.58 -5.40 -20.92
CA PRO A 413 -13.79 -6.01 -19.61
C PRO A 413 -14.66 -7.27 -19.72
N PHE A 414 -14.42 -8.23 -18.83
CA PHE A 414 -15.34 -9.34 -18.62
C PHE A 414 -16.39 -8.96 -17.58
N THR A 415 -17.67 -9.21 -17.88
CA THR A 415 -18.79 -8.81 -17.01
C THR A 415 -19.56 -10.02 -16.52
N PHE A 416 -19.64 -10.18 -15.21
CA PHE A 416 -20.41 -11.23 -14.58
C PHE A 416 -21.66 -10.66 -13.90
N ASP A 417 -22.84 -11.08 -14.37
CA ASP A 417 -24.16 -10.64 -13.88
C ASP A 417 -24.83 -11.65 -12.94
N GLY A 418 -24.08 -12.69 -12.55
CA GLY A 418 -24.52 -13.71 -11.59
C GLY A 418 -24.17 -13.39 -10.14
N VAL A 419 -24.58 -14.31 -9.26
CA VAL A 419 -24.21 -14.30 -7.83
C VAL A 419 -23.26 -15.46 -7.54
N ILE A 420 -22.15 -15.12 -6.91
CA ILE A 420 -21.16 -16.00 -6.30
C ILE A 420 -21.48 -16.06 -4.81
N SER A 421 -21.68 -17.27 -4.30
CA SER A 421 -22.14 -17.56 -2.94
C SER A 421 -21.28 -18.64 -2.30
N ASN A 422 -21.43 -18.87 -0.99
CA ASN A 422 -20.76 -19.99 -0.32
C ASN A 422 -21.36 -21.34 -0.80
N ALA A 423 -20.52 -22.37 -0.90
CA ALA A 423 -21.00 -23.75 -0.99
C ALA A 423 -21.52 -24.22 0.38
N ALA A 424 -22.14 -25.41 0.41
CA ALA A 424 -22.75 -25.93 1.64
C ALA A 424 -21.72 -26.34 2.71
N SER A 425 -20.51 -26.68 2.26
CA SER A 425 -19.35 -27.13 3.02
C SER A 425 -18.63 -26.02 3.77
N GLY A 426 -18.65 -24.78 3.27
CA GLY A 426 -17.93 -23.67 3.90
C GLY A 426 -17.78 -22.42 3.03
N PRO A 427 -17.06 -21.41 3.54
CA PRO A 427 -16.82 -20.17 2.83
C PRO A 427 -15.64 -20.24 1.85
N GLY A 428 -15.88 -19.96 0.57
CA GLY A 428 -14.85 -19.78 -0.46
C GLY A 428 -14.53 -18.32 -0.77
N GLY A 429 -13.29 -18.06 -1.21
CA GLY A 429 -12.81 -16.72 -1.58
C GLY A 429 -12.46 -16.58 -3.06
N ILE A 430 -12.29 -15.33 -3.51
CA ILE A 430 -11.90 -14.98 -4.89
C ILE A 430 -10.55 -14.27 -4.90
N VAL A 431 -9.70 -14.61 -5.87
CA VAL A 431 -8.53 -13.81 -6.26
C VAL A 431 -8.72 -13.25 -7.68
N LYS A 432 -8.53 -11.94 -7.83
CA LYS A 432 -8.33 -11.29 -9.13
C LYS A 432 -6.83 -11.19 -9.42
N GLN A 433 -6.38 -11.99 -10.38
CA GLN A 433 -5.04 -11.99 -10.96
C GLN A 433 -5.10 -11.51 -12.42
N GLY A 434 -3.95 -11.22 -13.01
CA GLY A 434 -3.80 -10.78 -14.41
C GLY A 434 -4.33 -9.37 -14.76
N PRO A 435 -3.96 -8.86 -15.95
CA PRO A 435 -3.99 -7.43 -16.25
C PRO A 435 -5.35 -6.85 -16.63
N GLY A 436 -6.31 -7.69 -17.05
CA GLY A 436 -7.61 -7.22 -17.53
C GLY A 436 -8.57 -6.83 -16.41
N GLU A 437 -9.71 -6.28 -16.82
CA GLU A 437 -10.79 -5.86 -15.94
C GLU A 437 -11.87 -6.93 -15.82
N GLN A 438 -12.29 -7.21 -14.58
CA GLN A 438 -13.49 -7.99 -14.27
C GLN A 438 -14.53 -7.07 -13.61
N ILE A 439 -15.78 -7.13 -14.08
CA ILE A 439 -16.90 -6.36 -13.53
C ILE A 439 -17.90 -7.32 -12.88
N PHE A 440 -18.35 -6.98 -11.67
CA PHE A 440 -19.48 -7.65 -11.00
C PHE A 440 -20.69 -6.71 -10.97
N THR A 441 -21.76 -7.04 -11.69
CA THR A 441 -22.97 -6.19 -11.80
C THR A 441 -24.06 -6.54 -10.79
N LYS A 442 -23.87 -7.62 -10.02
CA LYS A 442 -24.72 -7.99 -8.87
C LYS A 442 -23.91 -8.03 -7.58
N GLN A 443 -24.63 -7.92 -6.46
CA GLN A 443 -24.08 -8.15 -5.13
C GLN A 443 -23.74 -9.62 -4.95
N GLN A 444 -22.46 -9.89 -4.65
CA GLN A 444 -21.95 -11.19 -4.30
C GLN A 444 -22.23 -11.50 -2.81
N THR A 445 -22.32 -12.78 -2.45
CA THR A 445 -22.69 -13.22 -1.09
C THR A 445 -21.69 -14.19 -0.45
N TYR A 446 -20.59 -14.53 -1.14
CA TYR A 446 -19.51 -15.31 -0.56
C TYR A 446 -18.82 -14.57 0.58
N THR A 447 -18.36 -15.29 1.60
CA THR A 447 -17.76 -14.70 2.81
C THR A 447 -16.27 -14.98 2.96
N GLY A 448 -15.67 -15.82 2.11
CA GLY A 448 -14.24 -16.19 2.19
C GLY A 448 -13.27 -15.08 1.79
N GLY A 449 -13.76 -13.92 1.36
CA GLY A 449 -12.97 -12.74 1.06
C GLY A 449 -12.57 -12.58 -0.41
N THR A 450 -12.10 -11.37 -0.73
CA THR A 450 -11.65 -10.99 -2.08
C THR A 450 -10.22 -10.51 -2.01
N ARG A 451 -9.31 -11.05 -2.83
CA ARG A 451 -7.95 -10.55 -2.97
C ARG A 451 -7.70 -10.06 -4.39
N ILE A 452 -7.10 -8.89 -4.53
CA ILE A 452 -6.79 -8.24 -5.80
C ILE A 452 -5.27 -8.13 -5.92
N GLU A 453 -4.70 -8.88 -6.84
CA GLU A 453 -3.25 -8.99 -7.04
C GLU A 453 -2.79 -8.19 -8.25
N ALA A 454 -3.58 -8.16 -9.32
CA ALA A 454 -3.30 -7.40 -10.54
C ALA A 454 -4.57 -7.04 -11.30
N GLY A 455 -4.44 -6.11 -12.26
CA GLY A 455 -5.54 -5.62 -13.09
C GLY A 455 -6.60 -4.89 -12.26
N THR A 456 -7.84 -4.88 -12.76
CA THR A 456 -8.95 -4.14 -12.13
C THR A 456 -10.10 -5.08 -11.79
N LEU A 457 -10.63 -4.97 -10.57
CA LEU A 457 -11.94 -5.48 -10.20
C LEU A 457 -12.89 -4.29 -10.03
N SER A 458 -13.90 -4.21 -10.87
CA SER A 458 -14.84 -3.08 -10.93
C SER A 458 -16.23 -3.45 -10.42
N LEU A 459 -16.86 -2.51 -9.72
CA LEU A 459 -18.23 -2.65 -9.26
C LEU A 459 -19.20 -2.17 -10.34
N GLY A 460 -20.20 -2.98 -10.69
CA GLY A 460 -21.33 -2.59 -11.53
C GLY A 460 -22.59 -2.24 -10.73
N THR A 461 -22.54 -2.31 -9.40
CA THR A 461 -23.63 -1.94 -8.48
C THR A 461 -23.09 -1.61 -7.09
N ALA A 462 -23.91 -0.95 -6.26
CA ALA A 462 -23.59 -0.73 -4.85
C ALA A 462 -23.47 -2.06 -4.10
N ASN A 463 -22.43 -2.15 -3.27
CA ASN A 463 -22.07 -3.37 -2.56
C ASN A 463 -21.96 -4.60 -3.49
N ALA A 464 -21.34 -4.42 -4.67
CA ALA A 464 -21.10 -5.55 -5.57
C ALA A 464 -20.29 -6.65 -4.87
N LEU A 465 -19.30 -6.31 -4.03
CA LEU A 465 -18.67 -7.29 -3.13
C LEU A 465 -19.52 -7.52 -1.87
N ALA A 466 -19.41 -8.70 -1.26
CA ALA A 466 -20.13 -9.04 -0.04
C ALA A 466 -19.80 -8.05 1.10
N PRO A 467 -20.80 -7.37 1.72
CA PRO A 467 -20.60 -6.28 2.67
C PRO A 467 -19.74 -6.58 3.90
N THR A 468 -19.66 -7.84 4.32
CA THR A 468 -18.95 -8.28 5.52
C THR A 468 -17.67 -9.06 5.23
N ALA A 469 -17.44 -9.41 3.95
CA ALA A 469 -16.27 -10.18 3.57
C ALA A 469 -15.01 -9.29 3.58
N PRO A 470 -13.84 -9.85 3.94
CA PRO A 470 -12.59 -9.10 3.89
C PRO A 470 -12.17 -8.84 2.44
N VAL A 471 -11.50 -7.71 2.21
CA VAL A 471 -10.91 -7.34 0.90
C VAL A 471 -9.43 -7.04 1.09
N THR A 472 -8.56 -7.72 0.34
CA THR A 472 -7.12 -7.49 0.37
C THR A 472 -6.63 -7.02 -0.99
N ILE A 473 -5.96 -5.88 -1.07
CA ILE A 473 -5.39 -5.36 -2.31
C ILE A 473 -3.87 -5.39 -2.18
N THR A 474 -3.19 -6.08 -3.10
CA THR A 474 -1.73 -6.27 -3.07
C THR A 474 -0.99 -5.60 -4.22
N GLY A 475 -1.68 -5.31 -5.34
CA GLY A 475 -1.05 -4.67 -6.50
C GLY A 475 -2.02 -4.10 -7.56
N GLY A 476 -3.20 -4.70 -7.73
CA GLY A 476 -4.23 -4.22 -8.67
C GLY A 476 -5.11 -3.09 -8.12
N THR A 477 -6.22 -2.84 -8.83
CA THR A 477 -7.20 -1.78 -8.51
C THR A 477 -8.54 -2.36 -8.11
N LEU A 478 -9.06 -1.95 -6.97
CA LEU A 478 -10.50 -2.02 -6.69
C LEU A 478 -11.15 -0.73 -7.21
N ASN A 479 -11.94 -0.83 -8.27
CA ASN A 479 -12.64 0.31 -8.86
C ASN A 479 -14.10 0.32 -8.42
N LEU A 480 -14.47 1.31 -7.60
CA LEU A 480 -15.82 1.48 -7.09
C LEU A 480 -16.79 2.06 -8.13
N ALA A 481 -16.31 2.56 -9.27
CA ALA A 481 -17.10 3.02 -10.43
C ALA A 481 -18.22 4.05 -10.16
N GLY A 482 -18.27 4.69 -8.99
CA GLY A 482 -19.32 5.62 -8.56
C GLY A 482 -20.25 5.09 -7.46
N TYR A 483 -19.96 3.91 -6.91
CA TYR A 483 -20.81 3.23 -5.94
C TYR A 483 -20.25 3.22 -4.52
N VAL A 484 -21.14 3.02 -3.54
CA VAL A 484 -20.77 2.71 -2.16
C VAL A 484 -20.46 1.23 -2.02
N GLN A 485 -19.35 0.90 -1.36
CA GLN A 485 -18.98 -0.48 -1.04
C GLN A 485 -18.69 -0.63 0.45
N GLN A 486 -19.53 -1.38 1.14
CA GLN A 486 -19.29 -1.88 2.48
C GLN A 486 -18.34 -3.07 2.43
N ALA A 487 -17.45 -3.22 3.40
CA ALA A 487 -16.59 -4.39 3.49
C ALA A 487 -16.34 -4.74 4.96
N GLY A 488 -15.87 -5.97 5.20
CA GLY A 488 -15.27 -6.33 6.48
C GLY A 488 -13.94 -5.57 6.69
N THR A 489 -12.87 -6.31 6.92
CA THR A 489 -11.53 -5.73 6.94
C THR A 489 -11.05 -5.44 5.51
N VAL A 490 -10.69 -4.20 5.22
CA VAL A 490 -9.97 -3.84 3.99
C VAL A 490 -8.48 -3.71 4.32
N THR A 491 -7.65 -4.54 3.69
CA THR A 491 -6.19 -4.50 3.83
C THR A 491 -5.55 -4.02 2.54
N LEU A 492 -4.90 -2.86 2.59
CA LEU A 492 -4.17 -2.27 1.47
C LEU A 492 -2.68 -2.58 1.63
N GLN A 493 -2.22 -3.66 1.00
CA GLN A 493 -0.80 -4.07 0.93
C GLN A 493 -0.06 -3.43 -0.26
N GLY A 494 -0.81 -2.97 -1.26
CA GLY A 494 -0.33 -2.23 -2.41
C GLY A 494 -1.52 -1.78 -3.26
N GLY A 495 -1.27 -1.43 -4.52
CA GLY A 495 -2.33 -1.11 -5.48
C GLY A 495 -3.16 0.12 -5.11
N THR A 496 -4.40 0.17 -5.63
CA THR A 496 -5.27 1.34 -5.54
C THR A 496 -6.71 0.96 -5.20
N VAL A 497 -7.36 1.74 -4.34
CA VAL A 497 -8.83 1.82 -4.28
C VAL A 497 -9.25 3.12 -4.96
N GLY A 498 -9.87 2.99 -6.13
CA GLY A 498 -10.28 4.11 -6.97
C GLY A 498 -11.76 4.09 -7.28
N GLY A 499 -12.23 5.09 -8.01
CA GLY A 499 -13.62 5.16 -8.46
C GLY A 499 -13.99 6.50 -9.07
N ALA A 500 -15.14 6.55 -9.73
CA ALA A 500 -15.73 7.79 -10.22
C ALA A 500 -16.32 8.63 -9.06
N VAL A 501 -16.71 9.87 -9.35
CA VAL A 501 -17.43 10.73 -8.39
C VAL A 501 -18.66 9.98 -7.84
N GLY A 502 -18.86 10.04 -6.53
CA GLY A 502 -19.91 9.29 -5.81
C GLY A 502 -19.44 7.98 -5.19
N SER A 503 -18.23 7.52 -5.51
CA SER A 503 -17.63 6.34 -4.89
C SER A 503 -17.32 6.57 -3.40
N ILE A 504 -17.69 5.63 -2.52
CA ILE A 504 -17.34 5.68 -1.09
C ILE A 504 -16.99 4.26 -0.61
N LEU A 505 -15.84 4.12 0.05
CA LEU A 505 -15.46 2.89 0.73
C LEU A 505 -15.93 2.92 2.19
N VAL A 506 -16.63 1.89 2.64
CA VAL A 506 -17.17 1.78 4.00
C VAL A 506 -16.68 0.49 4.67
N PRO A 507 -15.42 0.44 5.12
CA PRO A 507 -14.86 -0.77 5.73
C PRO A 507 -15.22 -0.85 7.23
N ALA A 508 -15.39 -2.06 7.75
CA ALA A 508 -15.49 -2.28 9.19
C ALA A 508 -14.16 -1.90 9.88
N THR A 509 -13.04 -2.30 9.30
CA THR A 509 -11.68 -1.86 9.66
C THR A 509 -10.85 -1.62 8.41
N LEU A 510 -9.99 -0.59 8.43
CA LEU A 510 -9.07 -0.29 7.33
C LEU A 510 -7.63 -0.44 7.81
N ALA A 511 -6.93 -1.44 7.27
CA ALA A 511 -5.52 -1.71 7.52
C ALA A 511 -4.68 -1.25 6.32
N LEU A 512 -3.88 -0.20 6.52
CA LEU A 512 -2.99 0.36 5.53
C LEU A 512 -1.58 -0.20 5.75
N GLN A 513 -0.96 -0.70 4.69
CA GLN A 513 0.44 -1.09 4.68
C GLN A 513 1.19 -0.29 3.60
N SER A 514 0.72 -0.36 2.36
CA SER A 514 1.15 0.49 1.24
C SER A 514 0.07 0.59 0.17
N GLY A 515 0.12 1.62 -0.68
CA GLY A 515 -0.81 1.82 -1.80
C GLY A 515 -1.58 3.14 -1.69
N THR A 516 -2.57 3.32 -2.56
CA THR A 516 -3.32 4.59 -2.69
C THR A 516 -4.82 4.37 -2.48
N ILE A 517 -5.46 5.30 -1.77
CA ILE A 517 -6.92 5.43 -1.72
C ILE A 517 -7.31 6.77 -2.34
N ASP A 518 -8.04 6.68 -3.46
CA ASP A 518 -8.50 7.81 -4.27
C ASP A 518 -10.00 8.11 -4.10
N VAL A 519 -10.65 7.47 -3.12
CA VAL A 519 -12.07 7.62 -2.80
C VAL A 519 -12.26 8.01 -1.33
N PRO A 520 -13.34 8.75 -0.98
CA PRO A 520 -13.70 8.95 0.42
C PRO A 520 -13.87 7.63 1.18
N VAL A 521 -13.44 7.63 2.45
CA VAL A 521 -13.57 6.48 3.35
C VAL A 521 -14.46 6.83 4.53
N VAL A 522 -15.40 5.96 4.88
CA VAL A 522 -16.17 6.01 6.13
C VAL A 522 -15.95 4.70 6.89
N ALA A 523 -14.97 4.67 7.78
CA ALA A 523 -14.63 3.48 8.55
C ALA A 523 -15.41 3.43 9.87
N ALA A 524 -16.00 2.28 10.19
CA ALA A 524 -16.73 2.09 11.44
C ALA A 524 -15.80 2.03 12.68
N SER A 525 -14.57 1.55 12.48
CA SER A 525 -13.53 1.43 13.51
C SER A 525 -12.28 2.23 13.14
N ALA A 526 -11.21 2.09 13.94
CA ALA A 526 -9.94 2.74 13.66
C ALA A 526 -9.35 2.36 12.29
N VAL A 527 -8.74 3.34 11.63
CA VAL A 527 -7.87 3.16 10.47
C VAL A 527 -6.44 3.00 10.98
N ASN A 528 -5.75 1.93 10.59
CA ASN A 528 -4.42 1.62 11.14
C ASN A 528 -3.38 1.52 10.02
N LYS A 529 -2.28 2.27 10.15
CA LYS A 529 -1.10 2.20 9.29
C LYS A 529 0.07 1.62 10.09
N THR A 530 0.42 0.36 9.84
CA THR A 530 1.24 -0.44 10.77
C THR A 530 2.56 -0.97 10.20
N THR A 531 2.83 -0.79 8.90
CA THR A 531 4.06 -1.30 8.25
C THR A 531 4.93 -0.16 7.72
N ALA A 532 6.16 -0.45 7.30
CA ALA A 532 7.09 0.57 6.78
C ALA A 532 6.71 1.18 5.41
N GLY A 533 5.75 0.59 4.69
CA GLY A 533 5.36 1.05 3.34
C GLY A 533 4.76 2.46 3.31
N LEU A 534 4.65 3.05 2.12
CA LEU A 534 3.97 4.33 1.91
C LEU A 534 2.48 4.09 1.62
N ALA A 535 1.60 4.69 2.42
CA ALA A 535 0.17 4.76 2.12
C ALA A 535 -0.24 6.20 1.77
N VAL A 536 -1.01 6.38 0.70
CA VAL A 536 -1.45 7.69 0.19
C VAL A 536 -2.96 7.79 0.29
N LEU A 537 -3.45 8.87 0.90
CA LEU A 537 -4.87 9.19 1.02
C LEU A 537 -5.16 10.49 0.26
N ASN A 538 -5.74 10.34 -0.93
CA ASN A 538 -6.03 11.49 -1.80
C ASN A 538 -7.40 12.13 -1.51
N GLN A 539 -8.24 11.45 -0.73
CA GLN A 539 -9.59 11.91 -0.35
C GLN A 539 -9.79 11.84 1.16
N GLY A 540 -10.92 12.37 1.62
CA GLY A 540 -11.23 12.45 3.05
C GLY A 540 -11.52 11.10 3.71
N ILE A 541 -11.14 10.98 4.98
CA ILE A 541 -11.46 9.84 5.85
C ILE A 541 -12.37 10.33 6.98
N THR A 542 -13.44 9.59 7.24
CA THR A 542 -14.22 9.67 8.48
C THR A 542 -14.03 8.37 9.25
N ALA A 543 -13.56 8.46 10.51
CA ALA A 543 -13.32 7.33 11.39
C ALA A 543 -13.29 7.80 12.86
N PRO A 544 -13.41 6.91 13.86
CA PRO A 544 -13.16 7.31 15.25
C PRO A 544 -11.71 7.75 15.48
N THR A 545 -10.74 7.05 14.87
CA THR A 545 -9.31 7.35 15.02
C THR A 545 -8.54 6.86 13.80
N VAL A 546 -7.47 7.57 13.44
CA VAL A 546 -6.44 7.15 12.48
C VAL A 546 -5.12 7.00 13.22
N ASN A 547 -4.60 5.77 13.26
CA ASN A 547 -3.36 5.42 13.93
C ASN A 547 -2.24 5.16 12.91
N VAL A 548 -1.08 5.79 13.10
CA VAL A 548 0.11 5.58 12.29
C VAL A 548 1.27 5.15 13.18
N THR A 549 1.56 3.85 13.19
CA THR A 549 2.59 3.27 14.07
C THR A 549 3.88 2.94 13.34
N ALA A 550 3.87 2.88 12.01
CA ALA A 550 5.07 2.71 11.18
C ALA A 550 4.91 3.28 9.76
N GLY A 551 6.05 3.54 9.11
CA GLY A 551 6.12 4.07 7.74
C GLY A 551 5.52 5.47 7.62
N THR A 552 5.08 5.83 6.42
CA THR A 552 4.49 7.15 6.15
C THR A 552 3.04 7.05 5.68
N LEU A 553 2.20 7.92 6.22
CA LEU A 553 0.86 8.20 5.71
C LEU A 553 0.87 9.59 5.03
N GLN A 554 0.68 9.62 3.71
CA GLN A 554 0.56 10.84 2.94
C GLN A 554 -0.89 11.31 2.85
N LEU A 555 -1.13 12.58 3.12
CA LEU A 555 -2.46 13.18 3.18
C LEU A 555 -2.64 14.29 2.12
N LYS A 556 -3.77 14.24 1.43
CA LYS A 556 -4.30 15.33 0.58
C LYS A 556 -5.73 15.76 0.98
N GLY A 557 -6.44 14.91 1.72
CA GLY A 557 -7.84 15.09 2.12
C GLY A 557 -8.03 15.35 3.61
N ALA A 558 -9.26 15.68 4.01
CA ALA A 558 -9.62 15.89 5.40
C ALA A 558 -9.65 14.58 6.21
N ILE A 559 -9.21 14.63 7.47
CA ILE A 559 -9.32 13.57 8.45
C ILE A 559 -10.37 13.98 9.48
N ASN A 560 -11.58 13.46 9.32
CA ASN A 560 -12.65 13.60 10.30
C ASN A 560 -12.52 12.50 11.37
N ALA A 561 -11.44 12.57 12.17
CA ALA A 561 -11.06 11.61 13.20
C ALA A 561 -10.03 12.20 14.17
N ASN A 562 -9.80 11.55 15.32
CA ASN A 562 -8.54 11.74 16.06
C ASN A 562 -7.38 11.18 15.23
N LEU A 563 -6.28 11.93 15.13
CA LEU A 563 -5.09 11.51 14.38
C LEU A 563 -3.93 11.24 15.34
N GLN A 564 -3.42 10.02 15.35
CA GLN A 564 -2.37 9.59 16.25
C GLN A 564 -1.20 9.00 15.46
N SER A 565 0.02 9.41 15.79
CA SER A 565 1.23 8.76 15.30
C SER A 565 2.22 8.46 16.42
N SER A 566 2.88 7.30 16.32
CA SER A 566 3.96 6.88 17.21
C SER A 566 5.20 6.58 16.39
N SER A 567 6.38 7.00 16.86
CA SER A 567 7.65 6.70 16.18
C SER A 567 7.79 5.18 15.95
N PRO A 568 8.12 4.73 14.73
CA PRO A 568 8.61 5.49 13.56
C PRO A 568 7.53 5.94 12.55
N GLY A 569 6.24 5.94 12.89
CA GLY A 569 5.14 6.35 12.02
C GLY A 569 5.06 7.87 11.79
N THR A 570 5.14 8.29 10.54
CA THR A 570 5.15 9.71 10.13
C THR A 570 3.89 10.10 9.35
N ILE A 571 3.44 11.34 9.54
CA ILE A 571 2.43 11.98 8.68
C ILE A 571 3.15 12.92 7.71
N ALA A 572 2.81 12.86 6.43
CA ALA A 572 3.35 13.76 5.41
C ALA A 572 2.24 14.40 4.58
N LEU A 573 2.37 15.68 4.25
CA LEU A 573 1.39 16.39 3.44
C LEU A 573 1.79 16.45 1.96
N VAL A 574 0.87 16.00 1.10
CA VAL A 574 0.93 16.15 -0.36
C VAL A 574 -0.19 17.05 -0.90
N GLY A 575 -1.00 17.60 0.01
CA GLY A 575 -1.98 18.65 -0.19
C GLY A 575 -2.40 19.24 1.15
N PRO A 576 -3.25 20.29 1.17
CA PRO A 576 -3.84 20.79 2.41
C PRO A 576 -4.61 19.68 3.14
N ALA A 577 -4.45 19.59 4.45
CA ALA A 577 -5.15 18.61 5.28
C ALA A 577 -5.83 19.30 6.45
N ILE A 578 -7.09 18.92 6.72
CA ILE A 578 -7.88 19.40 7.84
C ILE A 578 -8.16 18.22 8.77
N VAL A 579 -7.83 18.32 10.05
CA VAL A 579 -8.11 17.33 11.09
C VAL A 579 -9.14 17.90 12.06
N THR A 580 -10.31 17.27 12.18
CA THR A 580 -11.37 17.75 13.09
C THR A 580 -11.26 17.20 14.51
N GLY A 581 -10.54 16.09 14.69
CA GLY A 581 -10.23 15.53 15.99
C GLY A 581 -8.93 16.07 16.57
N SER A 582 -8.57 15.59 17.76
CA SER A 582 -7.24 15.86 18.34
C SER A 582 -6.13 15.21 17.51
N ALA A 583 -4.96 15.85 17.44
CA ALA A 583 -3.79 15.31 16.76
C ALA A 583 -2.62 15.11 17.73
N THR A 584 -2.17 13.87 17.92
CA THR A 584 -0.99 13.51 18.74
C THR A 584 0.03 12.79 17.88
N LEU A 585 1.02 13.51 17.39
CA LEU A 585 1.92 13.10 16.30
C LEU A 585 3.35 12.88 16.80
N SER A 586 3.53 11.89 17.68
CA SER A 586 4.85 11.63 18.29
C SER A 586 5.86 11.02 17.31
N GLY A 587 5.42 10.41 16.22
CA GLY A 587 6.30 9.83 15.20
C GLY A 587 6.73 10.81 14.09
N GLY A 588 6.16 12.02 14.05
CA GLY A 588 6.60 13.11 13.19
C GLY A 588 5.57 13.62 12.19
N LEU A 589 5.68 14.91 11.85
CA LEU A 589 4.85 15.62 10.88
C LEU A 589 5.74 16.33 9.84
N ALA A 590 5.60 15.97 8.57
CA ALA A 590 6.24 16.64 7.44
C ALA A 590 5.22 17.47 6.66
N VAL A 591 5.31 18.79 6.75
CA VAL A 591 4.30 19.73 6.22
C VAL A 591 4.54 20.08 4.75
N GLY A 592 5.79 19.99 4.28
CA GLY A 592 6.13 20.40 2.92
C GLY A 592 5.78 21.88 2.68
N ALA A 593 5.19 22.18 1.52
CA ALA A 593 4.67 23.50 1.13
C ALA A 593 3.16 23.67 1.39
N HIS A 594 2.55 22.76 2.16
CA HIS A 594 1.09 22.71 2.36
C HIS A 594 0.69 23.21 3.75
N THR A 595 -0.60 23.24 4.04
CA THR A 595 -1.12 23.61 5.36
C THR A 595 -1.71 22.40 6.08
N PHE A 596 -1.26 22.18 7.31
CA PHE A 596 -1.90 21.30 8.29
C PHE A 596 -2.84 22.15 9.15
N THR A 597 -4.14 21.92 9.04
CA THR A 597 -5.13 22.58 9.89
C THR A 597 -5.75 21.58 10.85
N ALA A 598 -5.89 21.95 12.13
CA ALA A 598 -6.61 21.18 13.12
C ALA A 598 -7.60 22.05 13.88
N THR A 599 -8.80 21.54 14.16
CA THR A 599 -9.81 22.27 14.94
C THR A 599 -9.65 22.08 16.45
N GLN A 600 -8.63 21.32 16.86
CA GLN A 600 -8.32 20.96 18.24
C GLN A 600 -6.81 21.13 18.46
N ALA A 601 -6.34 20.88 19.68
CA ALA A 601 -4.92 20.98 20.00
C ALA A 601 -4.09 19.93 19.25
N VAL A 602 -2.87 20.33 18.86
CA VAL A 602 -1.93 19.48 18.14
C VAL A 602 -0.68 19.29 18.99
N ALA A 603 -0.36 18.04 19.35
CA ALA A 603 0.93 17.70 19.97
C ALA A 603 1.84 17.04 18.92
N VAL A 604 3.07 17.55 18.75
CA VAL A 604 4.03 17.02 17.76
C VAL A 604 5.36 16.65 18.41
N GLY A 605 5.77 15.39 18.22
CA GLY A 605 7.09 14.90 18.68
C GLY A 605 8.21 15.32 17.75
N SER A 606 7.91 15.47 16.45
CA SER A 606 8.78 16.17 15.52
C SER A 606 7.97 16.83 14.41
N ALA A 607 8.45 17.97 13.91
CA ALA A 607 7.87 18.67 12.78
C ALA A 607 8.96 19.11 11.81
N THR A 608 8.75 18.91 10.52
CA THR A 608 9.59 19.45 9.44
C THR A 608 8.75 20.33 8.54
N LEU A 609 9.13 21.60 8.43
CA LEU A 609 8.48 22.59 7.58
C LEU A 609 9.37 22.91 6.36
N ALA A 610 8.76 22.96 5.18
CA ALA A 610 9.44 23.34 3.94
C ALA A 610 8.59 24.34 3.14
N GLY A 611 8.27 25.47 3.79
CA GLY A 611 7.46 26.57 3.25
C GLY A 611 5.98 26.50 3.59
N GLY A 612 5.52 25.39 4.18
CA GLY A 612 4.13 25.19 4.61
C GLY A 612 3.81 25.77 5.98
N SER A 613 2.59 25.52 6.44
CA SER A 613 2.10 26.03 7.73
C SER A 613 1.36 25.00 8.58
N ILE A 614 1.41 25.20 9.90
CA ILE A 614 0.59 24.49 10.89
C ILE A 614 -0.38 25.50 11.50
N VAL A 615 -1.66 25.15 11.55
CA VAL A 615 -2.75 25.91 12.16
C VAL A 615 -3.56 24.98 13.04
N ALA A 616 -3.77 25.33 14.29
CA ALA A 616 -4.49 24.56 15.30
C ALA A 616 -5.30 25.51 16.19
N ASP A 617 -6.62 25.40 16.17
CA ASP A 617 -7.51 26.34 16.89
C ASP A 617 -7.23 26.39 18.39
N ALA A 618 -6.78 25.28 18.99
CA ALA A 618 -6.41 25.19 20.42
C ALA A 618 -4.89 25.12 20.66
N GLY A 619 -4.07 25.53 19.68
CA GLY A 619 -2.62 25.64 19.80
C GLY A 619 -1.84 24.38 19.43
N VAL A 620 -0.52 24.57 19.34
CA VAL A 620 0.47 23.54 19.02
C VAL A 620 1.41 23.35 20.22
N THR A 621 1.56 22.12 20.68
CA THR A 621 2.50 21.72 21.72
C THR A 621 3.63 20.89 21.11
N LEU A 622 4.85 21.39 21.20
CA LEU A 622 6.04 20.68 20.79
C LEU A 622 6.54 19.78 21.92
N THR A 623 6.60 18.47 21.68
CA THR A 623 7.19 17.50 22.62
C THR A 623 8.58 17.03 22.19
N GLY A 624 9.03 17.41 20.98
CA GLY A 624 10.40 17.27 20.51
C GLY A 624 10.79 18.39 19.54
N ALA A 625 11.35 18.06 18.37
CA ALA A 625 12.00 19.03 17.50
C ALA A 625 11.11 19.53 16.34
N ALA A 626 10.98 20.85 16.17
CA ALA A 626 10.46 21.48 14.97
C ALA A 626 11.60 22.13 14.17
N THR A 627 11.71 21.83 12.87
CA THR A 627 12.82 22.29 12.02
C THR A 627 12.34 22.77 10.66
N GLY A 628 13.04 23.76 10.08
CA GLY A 628 12.82 24.21 8.71
C GLY A 628 12.35 25.66 8.58
N TYR A 629 11.54 25.96 7.57
CA TYR A 629 11.02 27.29 7.26
C TYR A 629 9.53 27.24 6.90
N GLY A 630 8.79 28.32 7.11
CA GLY A 630 7.33 28.35 7.00
C GLY A 630 6.68 29.01 8.21
N ALA A 631 5.53 28.49 8.66
CA ALA A 631 4.81 29.09 9.78
C ALA A 631 4.13 28.09 10.72
N ILE A 632 4.04 28.45 12.00
CA ILE A 632 3.06 27.90 12.94
C ILE A 632 2.18 29.06 13.36
N TYR A 633 0.99 29.18 12.77
CA TYR A 633 0.01 30.26 13.02
C TYR A 633 -0.98 29.84 14.10
N SER A 634 -0.47 29.60 15.29
CA SER A 634 -1.24 29.15 16.45
C SER A 634 -0.43 29.42 17.70
N ARG A 635 -1.08 29.43 18.87
CA ARG A 635 -0.37 29.42 20.15
C ARG A 635 0.68 28.31 20.18
N VAL A 636 1.95 28.66 20.43
CA VAL A 636 3.06 27.70 20.51
C VAL A 636 3.45 27.46 21.96
N THR A 637 3.48 26.18 22.34
CA THR A 637 3.93 25.72 23.66
C THR A 637 4.95 24.58 23.49
N GLY A 638 5.71 24.25 24.53
CA GLY A 638 6.61 23.11 24.45
C GLY A 638 7.25 22.74 25.79
N SER A 639 7.74 21.51 25.89
CA SER A 639 8.49 21.03 27.07
C SER A 639 9.90 21.65 27.11
N PRO A 640 10.59 21.60 28.26
CA PRO A 640 11.99 22.03 28.34
C PRO A 640 12.94 21.28 27.40
N SER A 641 12.57 20.06 26.97
CA SER A 641 13.33 19.24 26.02
C SER A 641 13.00 19.51 24.56
N SER A 642 11.99 20.33 24.27
CA SER A 642 11.59 20.67 22.90
C SER A 642 12.56 21.68 22.28
N SER A 643 12.67 21.66 20.95
CA SER A 643 13.54 22.59 20.22
C SER A 643 12.90 23.06 18.93
N ILE A 644 13.07 24.34 18.60
CA ILE A 644 12.71 24.92 17.31
C ILE A 644 13.98 25.35 16.62
N THR A 645 14.19 24.98 15.35
CA THR A 645 15.37 25.38 14.58
C THR A 645 14.97 25.86 13.19
N ALA A 646 15.16 27.15 12.94
CA ALA A 646 14.94 27.73 11.62
C ALA A 646 16.06 27.32 10.65
N SER A 647 15.70 26.83 9.47
CA SER A 647 16.66 26.46 8.43
C SER A 647 16.03 26.55 7.03
N GLY A 648 16.81 26.97 6.04
CA GLY A 648 16.37 27.05 4.64
C GLY A 648 15.53 28.28 4.26
N GLY A 649 15.04 29.05 5.24
CA GLY A 649 14.29 30.29 5.02
C GLY A 649 13.66 30.85 6.30
N PRO A 650 12.84 31.91 6.20
CA PRO A 650 12.17 32.52 7.34
C PRO A 650 11.18 31.59 8.05
N LEU A 651 11.07 31.73 9.37
CA LEU A 651 10.15 30.96 10.21
C LEU A 651 9.27 31.88 11.06
N THR A 652 7.96 31.74 10.95
CA THR A 652 6.99 32.49 11.76
C THR A 652 6.37 31.57 12.82
N LEU A 653 6.27 32.01 14.07
CA LEU A 653 5.83 31.21 15.21
C LEU A 653 4.85 32.00 16.08
N GLY A 654 3.70 31.41 16.39
CA GLY A 654 2.75 31.98 17.35
C GLY A 654 1.46 32.44 16.70
N ASP A 655 0.70 33.23 17.44
CA ASP A 655 -0.60 33.74 17.03
C ASP A 655 -0.68 35.23 17.33
N ALA A 656 -0.93 36.04 16.30
CA ALA A 656 -0.95 37.49 16.42
C ALA A 656 -2.21 38.01 17.15
N GLU A 657 -3.26 37.20 17.22
CA GLU A 657 -4.54 37.58 17.86
C GLU A 657 -4.58 37.19 19.34
N LEU A 658 -3.64 36.35 19.81
CA LEU A 658 -3.57 35.89 21.18
C LEU A 658 -2.44 36.57 21.95
N ALA A 659 -2.75 37.13 23.12
CA ALA A 659 -1.74 37.67 24.04
C ALA A 659 -0.73 36.59 24.51
N THR A 660 -1.13 35.33 24.39
CA THR A 660 -0.36 34.14 24.73
C THR A 660 0.11 33.39 23.48
N GLY A 661 0.23 34.07 22.33
CA GLY A 661 0.59 33.46 21.05
C GLY A 661 1.96 32.77 21.07
N PHE A 662 2.96 33.40 21.68
CA PHE A 662 4.28 32.83 21.95
C PHE A 662 4.74 33.22 23.36
N ASP A 663 4.13 32.61 24.38
CA ASP A 663 4.37 32.95 25.79
C ASP A 663 4.81 31.78 26.68
N ALA A 664 4.62 30.54 26.22
CA ALA A 664 4.74 29.32 27.03
C ALA A 664 5.61 28.24 26.37
N PHE A 665 6.47 28.63 25.43
CA PHE A 665 7.47 27.73 24.88
C PHE A 665 8.65 27.63 25.85
N GLN A 666 8.85 26.47 26.48
CA GLN A 666 9.90 26.30 27.49
C GLN A 666 11.24 25.79 26.92
N GLY A 667 11.28 25.43 25.64
CA GLY A 667 12.40 24.75 25.00
C GLY A 667 13.52 25.68 24.49
N THR A 668 14.30 25.17 23.53
CA THR A 668 15.36 25.92 22.84
C THR A 668 14.90 26.47 21.50
N LEU A 669 15.15 27.74 21.20
CA LEU A 669 14.88 28.36 19.89
C LEU A 669 16.21 28.70 19.19
N ASN A 670 16.48 28.10 18.04
CA ASN A 670 17.65 28.38 17.20
C ASN A 670 17.21 29.12 15.94
N THR A 671 17.66 30.35 15.74
CA THR A 671 17.36 31.10 14.51
C THR A 671 18.28 30.71 13.35
N GLY A 672 19.46 30.13 13.65
CA GLY A 672 20.48 29.90 12.64
C GLY A 672 20.88 31.21 11.96
N ALA A 673 21.02 31.18 10.64
CA ALA A 673 21.21 32.36 9.79
C ALA A 673 19.88 32.93 9.26
N GLN A 674 18.73 32.50 9.81
CA GLN A 674 17.41 32.81 9.28
C GLN A 674 16.70 33.89 10.08
N GLN A 675 15.68 34.50 9.47
CA GLN A 675 14.73 35.35 10.17
C GLN A 675 13.69 34.51 10.91
N VAL A 676 13.47 34.81 12.18
CA VAL A 676 12.39 34.26 12.99
C VAL A 676 11.45 35.37 13.45
N ASN A 677 10.16 35.22 13.18
CA ASN A 677 9.12 36.16 13.57
C ASN A 677 8.23 35.52 14.63
N LEU A 678 8.18 36.11 15.82
CA LEU A 678 7.31 35.70 16.91
C LEU A 678 6.01 36.52 16.83
N LEU A 679 4.89 35.83 16.83
CA LEU A 679 3.56 36.40 16.81
C LEU A 679 2.92 36.27 18.20
N SER A 680 2.57 37.42 18.76
CA SER A 680 1.81 37.53 20.01
C SER A 680 1.12 38.89 20.04
N ALA A 681 -0.13 38.95 20.51
CA ALA A 681 -0.81 40.22 20.78
C ALA A 681 -0.25 40.93 22.03
N GLY A 682 0.48 40.18 22.87
CA GLY A 682 1.26 40.69 24.00
C GLY A 682 2.76 40.55 23.73
N VAL A 683 3.57 40.75 24.77
CA VAL A 683 5.02 40.52 24.67
C VAL A 683 5.30 39.04 24.45
N ALA A 684 6.17 38.70 23.50
CA ALA A 684 6.58 37.32 23.24
C ALA A 684 7.66 36.88 24.25
N LYS A 685 7.43 35.80 25.00
CA LYS A 685 8.38 35.29 26.00
C LYS A 685 9.25 34.17 25.44
N LEU A 686 10.57 34.28 25.64
CA LEU A 686 11.53 33.28 25.18
C LEU A 686 11.61 32.06 26.10
N GLY A 687 11.99 30.93 25.50
CA GLY A 687 12.18 29.66 26.21
C GLY A 687 13.47 29.58 27.01
N ALA A 688 13.86 28.36 27.44
CA ALA A 688 15.08 28.09 28.22
C ALA A 688 16.33 28.74 27.62
N SER A 689 16.50 28.62 26.30
CA SER A 689 17.62 29.21 25.58
C SER A 689 17.20 29.63 24.17
N THR A 690 17.69 30.77 23.72
CA THR A 690 17.58 31.23 22.34
C THR A 690 18.98 31.42 21.76
N ALA A 691 19.30 30.78 20.64
CA ALA A 691 20.60 30.91 19.99
C ALA A 691 20.46 31.56 18.61
N LEU A 692 21.26 32.61 18.39
CA LEU A 692 21.39 33.29 17.10
C LEU A 692 22.74 32.93 16.47
N ALA A 693 22.75 32.67 15.15
CA ALA A 693 23.97 32.39 14.39
C ALA A 693 23.98 33.19 13.08
N GLY A 694 23.89 34.52 13.21
CA GLY A 694 23.77 35.50 12.13
C GLY A 694 22.33 35.80 11.70
N GLY A 695 21.35 35.07 12.22
CA GLY A 695 19.93 35.30 11.97
C GLY A 695 19.34 36.47 12.76
N SER A 696 18.04 36.68 12.58
CA SER A 696 17.29 37.73 13.30
C SER A 696 16.07 37.18 14.01
N LEU A 697 15.70 37.82 15.11
CA LEU A 697 14.48 37.54 15.86
C LEU A 697 13.64 38.81 15.92
N SER A 698 12.33 38.72 15.72
CA SER A 698 11.44 39.88 15.79
C SER A 698 10.09 39.55 16.40
N SER A 699 9.46 40.55 17.03
CA SER A 699 8.08 40.51 17.50
C SER A 699 7.48 41.91 17.42
N LEU A 700 6.21 42.02 17.03
CA LEU A 700 5.54 43.32 16.87
C LEU A 700 5.40 44.07 18.20
N HIS A 701 5.01 43.36 19.27
CA HIS A 701 4.76 43.94 20.60
C HIS A 701 5.93 43.70 21.57
N GLY A 702 7.11 43.39 21.04
CA GLY A 702 8.32 43.17 21.80
C GLY A 702 8.53 41.73 22.26
N ILE A 703 9.70 41.52 22.85
CA ILE A 703 10.24 40.23 23.29
C ILE A 703 10.72 40.36 24.74
N GLU A 704 10.44 39.37 25.57
CA GLU A 704 10.92 39.29 26.95
C GLU A 704 11.78 38.05 27.16
N LEU A 705 12.94 38.24 27.78
CA LEU A 705 13.79 37.18 28.29
C LEU A 705 13.62 37.12 29.81
N ASP A 706 12.83 36.16 30.29
CA ASP A 706 12.58 35.98 31.73
C ASP A 706 13.87 35.62 32.51
N SER A 707 13.83 35.78 33.83
CA SER A 707 14.94 35.41 34.72
C SER A 707 15.32 33.92 34.61
N GLY A 708 16.62 33.65 34.60
CA GLY A 708 17.17 32.29 34.42
C GLY A 708 17.16 31.78 32.98
N LYS A 709 16.70 32.57 32.02
CA LYS A 709 16.73 32.25 30.58
C LYS A 709 17.94 32.89 29.90
N THR A 710 18.31 32.35 28.73
CA THR A 710 19.50 32.80 28.00
C THR A 710 19.23 33.14 26.55
N VAL A 711 19.90 34.19 26.06
CA VAL A 711 20.11 34.41 24.62
C VAL A 711 21.61 34.27 24.35
N THR A 712 22.01 33.57 23.28
CA THR A 712 23.43 33.31 22.97
C THR A 712 23.74 33.54 21.49
N GLY A 713 25.02 33.75 21.17
CA GLY A 713 25.53 33.75 19.80
C GLY A 713 25.68 35.15 19.20
N TYR A 714 25.30 35.35 17.95
CA TYR A 714 25.43 36.64 17.25
C TYR A 714 24.29 36.82 16.24
N GLY A 715 23.85 38.06 16.00
CA GLY A 715 22.70 38.36 15.14
C GLY A 715 21.91 39.57 15.64
N THR A 716 20.67 39.72 15.19
CA THR A 716 19.85 40.91 15.50
C THR A 716 18.54 40.56 16.19
N ILE A 717 18.21 41.28 17.26
CA ILE A 717 16.88 41.27 17.87
C ILE A 717 16.18 42.58 17.48
N ASN A 718 15.04 42.44 16.80
CA ASN A 718 14.26 43.54 16.24
C ASN A 718 13.00 43.80 17.05
N GLY A 719 12.79 45.07 17.40
CA GLY A 719 11.68 45.51 18.25
C GLY A 719 12.09 45.69 19.71
N ALA A 720 11.11 46.01 20.57
CA ALA A 720 11.36 46.19 21.99
C ALA A 720 11.83 44.88 22.65
N PHE A 721 12.82 44.95 23.53
CA PHE A 721 13.39 43.80 24.23
C PHE A 721 13.49 44.07 25.73
N ILE A 722 12.87 43.22 26.54
CA ILE A 722 12.94 43.28 28.01
C ILE A 722 13.88 42.15 28.45
N ASN A 723 15.06 42.51 28.97
CA ASN A 723 16.06 41.58 29.45
C ASN A 723 15.95 41.41 30.97
N GLN A 724 15.45 40.27 31.44
CA GLN A 724 15.50 39.87 32.85
C GLN A 724 16.44 38.66 33.08
N GLY A 725 17.01 38.12 32.00
CA GLY A 725 17.85 36.93 31.99
C GLY A 725 19.33 37.25 31.74
N THR A 726 19.99 36.39 30.96
CA THR A 726 21.39 36.58 30.54
C THR A 726 21.50 36.57 29.02
N VAL A 727 22.05 37.64 28.45
CA VAL A 727 22.42 37.72 27.03
C VAL A 727 23.92 37.48 26.91
N ASN A 728 24.33 36.46 26.16
CA ASN A 728 25.73 36.09 25.96
C ASN A 728 26.11 36.16 24.48
N GLY A 729 26.47 37.35 24.04
CA GLY A 729 26.94 37.58 22.68
C GLY A 729 28.33 36.97 22.42
N THR A 730 28.62 36.63 21.16
CA THR A 730 29.92 36.10 20.75
C THR A 730 30.96 37.20 20.83
N ALA A 731 32.13 36.91 21.41
CA ALA A 731 33.19 37.90 21.55
C ALA A 731 33.69 38.42 20.19
N GLY A 732 33.98 39.73 20.11
CA GLY A 732 34.57 40.37 18.94
C GLY A 732 33.58 41.17 18.09
N ALA A 733 33.75 41.15 16.77
CA ALA A 733 33.00 42.00 15.82
C ALA A 733 31.58 41.49 15.47
N GLU A 734 31.14 40.38 16.05
CA GLU A 734 29.84 39.74 15.79
C GLU A 734 28.99 39.77 17.07
N PRO A 735 28.45 40.94 17.47
CA PRO A 735 27.65 41.06 18.68
C PRO A 735 26.21 40.53 18.48
N ILE A 736 25.46 40.46 19.59
CA ILE A 736 24.00 40.53 19.51
C ILE A 736 23.61 42.00 19.45
N ALA A 737 23.00 42.40 18.33
CA ALA A 737 22.55 43.77 18.09
C ALA A 737 21.05 43.92 18.39
N PHE A 738 20.69 45.01 19.06
CA PHE A 738 19.31 45.37 19.38
C PHE A 738 18.89 46.62 18.61
N SER A 739 17.91 46.48 17.70
CA SER A 739 17.46 47.60 16.87
C SER A 739 16.31 48.41 17.47
N GLY A 740 15.60 47.88 18.46
CA GLY A 740 14.54 48.57 19.20
C GLY A 740 14.97 48.98 20.61
N THR A 741 14.00 49.43 21.40
CA THR A 741 14.21 49.80 22.81
C THR A 741 14.55 48.56 23.64
N VAL A 742 15.61 48.63 24.44
CA VAL A 742 15.99 47.61 25.41
C VAL A 742 15.75 48.11 26.82
N SER A 743 15.16 47.28 27.67
CA SER A 743 15.02 47.53 29.11
C SER A 743 15.24 46.27 29.95
N GLY A 744 15.12 46.38 31.27
CA GLY A 744 15.23 45.26 32.20
C GLY A 744 16.59 45.14 32.90
N ALA A 745 16.61 44.40 34.00
CA ALA A 745 17.76 44.30 34.92
C ALA A 745 18.67 43.08 34.65
N GLY A 746 18.44 42.38 33.54
CA GLY A 746 19.20 41.21 33.13
C GLY A 746 20.65 41.53 32.78
N SER A 747 21.50 40.51 32.86
CA SER A 747 22.96 40.62 32.64
C SER A 747 23.34 40.39 31.18
N TYR A 748 24.52 40.90 30.81
CA TYR A 748 25.14 40.74 29.50
C TYR A 748 26.50 40.05 29.64
N ALA A 749 26.56 38.74 29.45
CA ALA A 749 27.78 37.96 29.65
C ALA A 749 28.80 38.06 28.49
N GLY A 750 28.39 38.58 27.33
CA GLY A 750 29.20 38.65 26.11
C GLY A 750 28.96 39.93 25.32
N SER A 751 29.56 40.05 24.13
CA SER A 751 29.55 41.31 23.36
C SER A 751 28.16 41.68 22.80
N VAL A 752 27.69 42.89 23.08
CA VAL A 752 26.38 43.39 22.62
C VAL A 752 26.45 44.80 22.02
N GLN A 753 25.49 45.11 21.16
CA GLN A 753 25.35 46.42 20.53
C GLN A 753 23.90 46.92 20.63
N PHE A 754 23.72 48.16 21.04
CA PHE A 754 22.44 48.85 21.11
C PHE A 754 22.36 49.87 19.98
N ASP A 755 21.54 49.60 18.97
CA ASP A 755 21.26 50.54 17.88
C ASP A 755 20.05 51.42 18.21
N GLY A 756 19.10 50.88 18.98
CA GLY A 756 17.94 51.58 19.53
C GLY A 756 18.18 52.19 20.92
N ALA A 757 17.10 52.55 21.60
CA ALA A 757 17.16 53.08 22.96
C ALA A 757 17.53 51.99 23.98
N PHE A 758 18.23 52.35 25.06
CA PHE A 758 18.53 51.46 26.18
C PHE A 758 18.19 52.18 27.49
N SER A 759 17.35 51.55 28.32
CA SER A 759 16.92 52.04 29.64
C SER A 759 17.22 50.94 30.66
N PRO A 760 18.28 51.05 31.47
CA PRO A 760 18.70 49.98 32.38
C PRO A 760 17.61 49.64 33.41
N GLY A 761 17.27 48.36 33.58
CA GLY A 761 16.32 47.94 34.61
C GLY A 761 14.84 48.08 34.25
N ASN A 762 13.99 47.78 35.24
CA ASN A 762 12.70 48.46 35.42
C ASN A 762 12.94 49.73 36.25
N SER A 763 14.01 50.42 35.87
CA SER A 763 14.69 51.57 36.45
C SER A 763 14.22 52.04 37.84
N PRO A 764 15.14 52.17 38.82
CA PRO A 764 16.59 52.03 38.68
C PRO A 764 17.12 50.59 38.63
N ALA A 765 18.28 50.37 38.01
CA ALA A 765 19.05 49.13 38.16
C ALA A 765 20.56 49.31 37.95
N ALA A 766 21.34 48.47 38.64
CA ALA A 766 22.72 48.17 38.26
C ALA A 766 22.73 47.00 37.25
N VAL A 767 23.14 47.27 36.01
CA VAL A 767 23.17 46.29 34.93
C VAL A 767 24.63 45.91 34.63
N SER A 768 24.94 44.61 34.70
CA SER A 768 26.29 44.09 34.51
C SER A 768 26.55 43.61 33.07
N PHE A 769 27.73 43.95 32.57
CA PHE A 769 28.28 43.52 31.29
C PHE A 769 29.65 42.88 31.51
N ALA A 770 29.74 41.55 31.42
CA ALA A 770 31.03 40.86 31.50
C ALA A 770 31.84 40.98 30.19
N GLY A 771 31.16 41.24 29.07
CA GLY A 771 31.76 41.46 27.74
C GLY A 771 31.74 42.93 27.30
N ASP A 772 31.95 43.15 26.00
CA ASP A 772 31.93 44.50 25.42
C ASP A 772 30.50 45.02 25.21
N ALA A 773 30.26 46.30 25.47
CA ALA A 773 28.98 46.98 25.23
C ALA A 773 29.20 48.14 24.25
N THR A 774 28.41 48.18 23.17
CA THR A 774 28.46 49.27 22.19
C THR A 774 27.14 50.01 22.13
N LEU A 775 27.16 51.31 22.41
CA LEU A 775 26.06 52.23 22.14
C LEU A 775 26.31 52.85 20.75
N ALA A 776 25.46 52.53 19.77
CA ALA A 776 25.64 53.03 18.42
C ALA A 776 25.37 54.56 18.33
N ASN A 777 25.77 55.18 17.23
CA ASN A 777 25.53 56.62 16.99
C ASN A 777 24.04 57.01 16.95
N THR A 778 23.15 56.03 16.78
CA THR A 778 21.69 56.18 16.78
C THR A 778 21.06 55.89 18.13
N SER A 779 21.81 55.36 19.09
CA SER A 779 21.29 54.91 20.38
C SER A 779 20.87 56.08 21.27
N LEU A 780 19.84 55.85 22.08
CA LEU A 780 19.46 56.72 23.20
C LEU A 780 19.64 55.93 24.49
N LEU A 781 20.64 56.26 25.28
CA LEU A 781 20.77 55.75 26.64
C LEU A 781 19.95 56.63 27.58
N LEU A 782 18.96 56.07 28.26
CA LEU A 782 18.20 56.73 29.32
C LEU A 782 18.72 56.27 30.68
N MET A 783 19.21 57.20 31.50
CA MET A 783 19.65 56.96 32.86
C MET A 783 18.69 57.65 33.83
N GLU A 784 18.07 56.88 34.71
CA GLU A 784 17.08 57.38 35.66
C GLU A 784 17.68 57.58 37.06
N ILE A 785 17.28 58.67 37.74
CA ILE A 785 17.77 59.06 39.07
C ILE A 785 16.59 59.42 39.98
N GLY A 786 16.39 58.62 41.03
CA GLY A 786 15.39 58.79 42.10
C GLY A 786 15.98 59.09 43.48
N GLY A 787 17.29 58.96 43.66
CA GLY A 787 18.02 59.13 44.92
C GLY A 787 19.54 59.01 44.74
N ASP A 788 20.28 58.74 45.81
CA ASP A 788 21.75 58.71 45.84
C ASP A 788 22.36 57.32 46.09
N ASP A 789 21.54 56.27 46.22
CA ASP A 789 22.00 54.87 46.26
C ASP A 789 22.11 54.23 44.85
N GLN A 790 23.33 53.83 44.48
CA GLN A 790 23.65 53.24 43.18
C GLN A 790 22.88 51.94 42.92
N GLY A 791 22.28 51.81 41.75
CA GLY A 791 21.64 50.59 41.27
C GLY A 791 20.29 50.27 41.92
N THR A 792 19.92 50.96 43.00
CA THR A 792 18.60 50.87 43.65
C THR A 792 17.80 52.15 43.53
N GLU A 793 18.46 53.31 43.56
CA GLU A 793 17.83 54.63 43.44
C GLU A 793 18.29 55.38 42.18
N TYR A 794 19.39 54.98 41.53
CA TYR A 794 19.73 55.47 40.19
C TYR A 794 20.40 54.40 39.32
N ASP A 795 20.26 54.54 38.00
CA ASP A 795 20.80 53.58 37.04
C ASP A 795 22.32 53.56 37.00
N HIS A 796 22.90 52.37 36.85
CA HIS A 796 24.34 52.17 36.72
C HIS A 796 24.66 51.05 35.72
N LEU A 797 25.65 51.28 34.86
CA LEU A 797 26.19 50.24 33.98
C LEU A 797 27.58 49.80 34.46
N ASP A 798 27.71 48.55 34.86
CA ASP A 798 29.00 47.94 35.22
C ASP A 798 29.53 47.13 34.04
N VAL A 799 30.47 47.68 33.28
CA VAL A 799 31.01 47.09 32.04
C VAL A 799 32.43 46.58 32.22
N THR A 800 32.60 45.34 32.67
CA THR A 800 33.95 44.74 32.82
C THR A 800 34.78 44.79 31.52
N GLY A 801 34.13 44.70 30.35
CA GLY A 801 34.77 44.79 29.04
C GLY A 801 34.99 46.22 28.52
N LYS A 802 34.94 46.38 27.19
CA LYS A 802 35.00 47.69 26.54
C LYS A 802 33.61 48.31 26.42
N LEU A 803 33.43 49.52 26.96
CA LEU A 803 32.27 50.37 26.70
C LEU A 803 32.56 51.33 25.54
N THR A 804 31.84 51.19 24.42
CA THR A 804 31.92 52.12 23.29
C THR A 804 30.71 53.04 23.29
N LEU A 805 30.96 54.34 23.44
CA LEU A 805 29.94 55.38 23.55
C LEU A 805 29.65 56.04 22.19
N GLY A 806 28.36 56.23 21.93
CA GLY A 806 27.81 56.91 20.77
C GLY A 806 26.38 57.36 21.09
N GLY A 807 25.75 58.09 20.17
CA GLY A 807 24.34 58.45 20.32
C GLY A 807 24.10 59.51 21.42
N VAL A 808 22.91 59.51 22.00
CA VAL A 808 22.52 60.49 23.03
C VAL A 808 22.43 59.80 24.38
N MET A 809 22.98 60.42 25.42
CA MET A 809 22.68 60.06 26.81
C MET A 809 21.68 61.06 27.36
N ALA A 810 20.56 60.58 27.91
CA ALA A 810 19.59 61.39 28.61
C ALA A 810 19.53 60.99 30.09
N VAL A 811 19.43 61.98 30.97
CA VAL A 811 19.14 61.76 32.39
C VAL A 811 17.70 62.15 32.67
N GLN A 812 16.97 61.34 33.42
CA GLN A 812 15.61 61.62 33.84
C GLN A 812 15.50 61.46 35.35
N PHE A 813 14.91 62.45 36.02
CA PHE A 813 14.51 62.28 37.42
C PHE A 813 13.21 61.49 37.49
N ILE A 814 13.17 60.53 38.40
CA ILE A 814 12.01 59.69 38.68
C ILE A 814 11.57 59.85 40.14
N ASP A 815 10.43 59.28 40.50
CA ASP A 815 9.90 59.27 41.88
C ASP A 815 9.78 60.65 42.56
N GLY A 816 9.72 61.71 41.76
CA GLY A 816 9.65 63.09 42.24
C GLY A 816 10.97 63.64 42.79
N PHE A 817 12.10 62.97 42.53
CA PHE A 817 13.42 63.40 42.97
C PHE A 817 13.78 64.77 42.41
N MET A 818 14.16 65.68 43.30
CA MET A 818 14.60 67.04 42.99
C MET A 818 15.83 67.33 43.84
N PRO A 819 17.04 67.34 43.24
CA PRO A 819 18.27 67.62 43.98
C PRO A 819 18.23 69.00 44.63
N THR A 820 18.59 69.08 45.92
CA THR A 820 18.67 70.35 46.69
C THR A 820 20.06 70.64 47.25
N SER A 821 21.01 69.74 47.04
CA SER A 821 22.41 69.85 47.48
C SER A 821 23.34 69.25 46.42
N PRO A 822 24.65 69.57 46.43
CA PRO A 822 25.61 68.94 45.53
C PRO A 822 25.59 67.42 45.69
N LEU A 823 25.44 66.69 44.59
CA LEU A 823 25.43 65.23 44.53
C LEU A 823 26.30 64.75 43.38
N SER A 824 26.81 63.53 43.49
CA SER A 824 27.57 62.87 42.41
C SER A 824 26.95 61.51 42.15
N PHE A 825 26.78 61.18 40.87
CA PHE A 825 26.18 59.93 40.41
C PHE A 825 27.20 59.19 39.56
N ASP A 826 27.57 58.00 40.02
CA ASP A 826 28.49 57.11 39.30
C ASP A 826 27.71 56.19 38.37
N LEU A 827 27.58 56.62 37.12
CA LEU A 827 26.67 56.02 36.16
C LEU A 827 27.31 54.86 35.38
N PHE A 828 28.63 54.76 35.38
CA PHE A 828 29.35 53.82 34.53
C PHE A 828 30.65 53.35 35.17
N ASP A 829 30.79 52.03 35.31
CA ASP A 829 32.10 51.40 35.47
C ASP A 829 32.50 50.74 34.16
N TRP A 830 33.79 50.78 33.81
CA TRP A 830 34.28 50.07 32.64
C TRP A 830 35.71 49.51 32.77
N GLY A 831 36.00 48.45 32.03
CA GLY A 831 37.38 47.99 31.81
C GLY A 831 38.16 48.95 30.90
N THR A 832 37.59 49.28 29.74
CA THR A 832 38.09 50.35 28.86
C THR A 832 36.94 51.12 28.21
N VAL A 833 37.14 52.41 27.92
CA VAL A 833 36.13 53.25 27.23
C VAL A 833 36.66 53.74 25.88
N ALA A 834 35.77 53.86 24.89
CA ALA A 834 36.06 54.47 23.60
C ALA A 834 34.85 55.25 23.08
N GLY A 835 35.09 56.19 22.17
CA GLY A 835 34.03 57.02 21.59
C GLY A 835 33.58 58.16 22.51
N ASN A 836 32.51 58.83 22.13
CA ASN A 836 31.87 59.92 22.88
C ASN A 836 30.36 59.89 22.57
N PHE A 837 29.54 60.36 23.52
CA PHE A 837 28.16 60.70 23.19
C PHE A 837 28.10 61.85 22.18
N ASN A 838 27.20 61.76 21.21
CA ASN A 838 26.88 62.83 20.26
C ASN A 838 26.23 64.03 20.97
N ALA A 839 25.45 63.78 22.02
CA ALA A 839 24.88 64.80 22.88
C ALA A 839 24.56 64.25 24.28
N LEU A 840 24.55 65.14 25.27
CA LEU A 840 24.03 64.88 26.62
C LEU A 840 22.76 65.70 26.81
N ASN A 841 21.66 65.03 27.19
CA ASN A 841 20.40 65.66 27.54
C ASN A 841 20.19 65.55 29.06
N LEU A 842 20.60 66.58 29.78
CA LEU A 842 20.54 66.60 31.24
C LEU A 842 19.42 67.54 31.71
N PRO A 843 18.63 67.14 32.73
CA PRO A 843 17.54 67.96 33.24
C PRO A 843 18.10 69.23 33.89
N ASN A 844 17.39 70.35 33.74
CA ASN A 844 17.74 71.57 34.47
C ASN A 844 17.51 71.37 35.97
N VAL A 845 18.45 71.83 36.79
CA VAL A 845 18.37 71.74 38.25
C VAL A 845 18.57 73.15 38.81
N ASP A 846 17.56 73.68 39.48
CA ASP A 846 17.61 75.04 40.01
C ASP A 846 18.76 75.20 41.02
N GLY A 847 19.63 76.18 40.76
CA GLY A 847 20.80 76.46 41.60
C GLY A 847 22.01 75.56 41.39
N PHE A 848 21.93 74.60 40.45
CA PHE A 848 23.04 73.70 40.13
C PHE A 848 23.34 73.70 38.63
N ALA A 849 24.55 73.28 38.28
CA ALA A 849 24.98 72.96 36.93
C ALA A 849 25.59 71.57 36.94
N TRP A 850 25.38 70.83 35.85
CA TRP A 850 25.99 69.52 35.66
C TRP A 850 27.47 69.67 35.30
N ASN A 851 28.34 69.07 36.10
CA ASN A 851 29.73 68.84 35.77
C ASN A 851 29.90 67.41 35.22
N THR A 852 30.25 67.33 33.93
CA THR A 852 30.43 66.08 33.19
C THR A 852 31.90 65.78 32.87
N SER A 853 32.85 66.56 33.41
CA SER A 853 34.28 66.40 33.13
C SER A 853 34.82 65.02 33.54
N GLN A 854 34.17 64.36 34.52
CA GLN A 854 34.53 63.04 35.00
C GLN A 854 33.78 61.89 34.32
N LEU A 855 32.82 62.19 33.45
CA LEU A 855 31.95 61.19 32.79
C LEU A 855 32.74 60.15 32.00
N LEU A 856 33.84 60.55 31.35
CA LEU A 856 34.68 59.66 30.53
C LEU A 856 35.95 59.18 31.25
N THR A 857 36.17 59.59 32.50
CA THR A 857 37.34 59.16 33.30
C THR A 857 36.96 58.21 34.42
N THR A 858 35.85 58.49 35.12
CA THR A 858 35.39 57.72 36.28
C THR A 858 33.90 57.41 36.21
N GLY A 859 33.23 57.64 35.07
CA GLY A 859 31.79 57.40 34.91
C GLY A 859 30.87 58.36 35.64
N THR A 860 31.43 59.35 36.32
CA THR A 860 30.70 60.18 37.27
C THR A 860 30.21 61.48 36.63
N ILE A 861 28.95 61.83 36.86
CA ILE A 861 28.44 63.20 36.71
C ILE A 861 28.13 63.78 38.07
N SER A 862 28.30 65.09 38.24
CA SER A 862 28.01 65.75 39.51
C SER A 862 27.21 67.02 39.33
N LEU A 863 26.39 67.33 40.31
CA LEU A 863 25.73 68.63 40.46
C LEU A 863 26.64 69.53 41.26
N THR A 864 27.24 70.49 40.58
CA THR A 864 27.99 71.58 41.21
C THR A 864 27.07 72.80 41.35
N PRO A 865 27.16 73.58 42.44
CA PRO A 865 26.41 74.82 42.53
C PRO A 865 26.65 75.69 41.28
N SER A 866 25.59 76.21 40.67
CA SER A 866 25.71 77.14 39.56
C SER A 866 25.62 78.56 40.09
N PHE A 867 26.61 79.38 39.75
CA PHE A 867 26.61 80.78 40.13
C PHE A 867 26.13 81.62 38.96
N ALA A 868 25.28 82.59 39.26
CA ALA A 868 24.71 83.49 38.27
C ALA A 868 25.75 84.47 37.72
N ALA A 869 26.77 84.75 38.53
CA ALA A 869 27.81 85.73 38.27
C ALA A 869 29.19 85.12 37.92
N ASP A 870 29.26 83.82 37.65
CA ASP A 870 30.40 83.19 37.00
C ASP A 870 30.23 83.44 35.49
N PHE A 871 30.84 84.51 35.00
CA PHE A 871 30.64 85.01 33.65
C PHE A 871 31.63 84.42 32.64
N ASP A 872 32.81 83.97 33.09
CA ASP A 872 33.75 83.23 32.25
C ASP A 872 33.52 81.71 32.26
N SER A 873 32.55 81.25 33.06
CA SER A 873 32.13 79.86 33.19
C SER A 873 33.25 78.93 33.67
N ASN A 874 34.19 79.45 34.47
CA ASN A 874 35.30 78.67 35.01
C ASN A 874 34.96 77.92 36.31
N GLY A 875 33.73 78.09 36.83
CA GLY A 875 33.24 77.47 38.06
C GLY A 875 33.50 78.28 39.32
N HIS A 876 34.04 79.50 39.21
CA HIS A 876 34.35 80.40 40.31
C HIS A 876 33.71 81.76 40.06
N VAL A 877 33.40 82.50 41.14
CA VAL A 877 33.00 83.91 41.05
C VAL A 877 34.09 84.76 41.67
N ASP A 878 34.97 85.30 40.84
CA ASP A 878 36.15 86.03 41.29
C ASP A 878 36.38 87.37 40.54
N ALA A 879 37.60 87.90 40.63
CA ALA A 879 37.95 89.18 40.03
C ALA A 879 37.96 89.16 38.49
N ALA A 880 38.10 87.98 37.87
CA ALA A 880 38.00 87.79 36.42
C ALA A 880 36.56 88.00 35.94
N ASP A 881 35.57 87.47 36.65
CA ASP A 881 34.15 87.70 36.36
C ASP A 881 33.79 89.18 36.53
N LEU A 882 34.33 89.82 37.57
CA LEU A 882 34.14 91.24 37.76
C LEU A 882 34.64 92.06 36.59
N ALA A 883 35.75 91.64 35.98
CA ALA A 883 36.31 92.31 34.80
C ALA A 883 35.38 92.18 33.59
N ILE A 884 34.71 91.03 33.42
CA ILE A 884 33.72 90.80 32.36
C ILE A 884 32.50 91.71 32.58
N TRP A 885 31.93 91.71 33.79
CA TRP A 885 30.82 92.62 34.12
C TRP A 885 31.18 94.08 33.90
N LYS A 886 32.36 94.53 34.36
CA LYS A 886 32.84 95.90 34.16
C LYS A 886 32.95 96.28 32.69
N THR A 887 33.31 95.32 31.84
CA THR A 887 33.44 95.53 30.40
C THR A 887 32.09 95.59 29.70
N GLY A 888 31.12 94.79 30.16
CA GLY A 888 29.76 94.78 29.61
C GLY A 888 28.79 95.78 30.23
N PHE A 889 29.15 96.49 31.31
CA PHE A 889 28.25 97.40 32.02
C PHE A 889 27.62 98.46 31.10
N GLY A 890 26.28 98.47 31.04
CA GLY A 890 25.49 99.32 30.16
C GLY A 890 25.22 98.74 28.76
N ALA A 891 25.74 97.56 28.45
CA ALA A 891 25.43 96.81 27.24
C ALA A 891 24.22 95.88 27.44
N THR A 892 23.66 95.45 26.31
CA THR A 892 22.69 94.36 26.23
C THR A 892 23.42 93.08 25.83
N GLY A 893 23.18 91.98 26.52
CA GLY A 893 23.80 90.68 26.24
C GLY A 893 23.41 89.66 27.30
N GLY A 894 23.75 88.39 27.09
CA GLY A 894 23.51 87.35 28.10
C GLY A 894 24.63 87.27 29.14
N ARG A 895 24.64 86.18 29.92
CA ARG A 895 25.62 85.92 31.00
C ARG A 895 27.07 86.23 30.65
N ALA A 896 27.57 85.85 29.48
CA ALA A 896 28.96 86.12 29.08
C ALA A 896 29.30 87.62 28.90
N ALA A 897 28.29 88.49 28.84
CA ALA A 897 28.46 89.94 28.85
C ALA A 897 28.40 90.54 30.28
N GLY A 898 28.15 89.73 31.31
CA GLY A 898 27.98 90.17 32.69
C GLY A 898 26.53 90.24 33.19
N ASP A 899 25.55 89.71 32.45
CA ASP A 899 24.15 89.69 32.89
C ASP A 899 23.89 88.48 33.80
N ALA A 900 23.97 88.69 35.12
CA ALA A 900 23.72 87.64 36.12
C ALA A 900 22.23 87.44 36.40
N THR A 901 21.40 88.47 36.20
CA THR A 901 19.95 88.38 36.43
C THR A 901 19.20 87.66 35.30
N GLY A 902 19.80 87.62 34.11
CA GLY A 902 19.25 86.99 32.91
C GLY A 902 18.20 87.85 32.20
N ASP A 903 18.11 89.15 32.49
CA ASP A 903 17.13 90.07 31.90
C ASP A 903 17.61 90.74 30.60
N SER A 904 18.79 90.33 30.11
CA SER A 904 19.49 90.83 28.93
C SER A 904 20.08 92.25 29.07
N LEU A 905 20.12 92.83 30.27
CA LEU A 905 20.74 94.14 30.56
C LEU A 905 21.86 93.98 31.60
N VAL A 906 23.07 94.42 31.28
CA VAL A 906 24.19 94.38 32.22
C VAL A 906 24.19 95.65 33.07
N THR A 907 23.65 95.58 34.29
CA THR A 907 23.42 96.73 35.19
C THR A 907 24.02 96.54 36.58
N GLY A 908 23.74 97.47 37.48
CA GLY A 908 24.15 97.35 38.89
C GLY A 908 23.45 96.20 39.64
N ALA A 909 22.33 95.68 39.13
CA ALA A 909 21.67 94.51 39.69
C ALA A 909 22.52 93.24 39.52
N ASP A 910 23.20 93.11 38.38
CA ASP A 910 24.11 91.99 38.09
C ASP A 910 25.39 92.07 38.91
N PHE A 911 25.92 93.27 39.11
CA PHE A 911 27.04 93.49 40.03
C PHE A 911 26.70 93.09 41.46
N LEU A 912 25.46 93.33 41.89
CA LEU A 912 25.01 92.93 43.21
C LEU A 912 24.98 91.39 43.35
N LEU A 913 24.52 90.68 42.32
CA LEU A 913 24.60 89.22 42.28
C LEU A 913 26.05 88.72 42.27
N TRP A 914 26.94 89.34 41.49
CA TRP A 914 28.37 89.06 41.53
C TRP A 914 28.96 89.29 42.91
N GLN A 915 28.64 90.41 43.57
CA GLN A 915 29.14 90.72 44.90
C GLN A 915 28.64 89.71 45.94
N GLN A 916 27.39 89.26 45.82
CA GLN A 916 26.82 88.25 46.71
C GLN A 916 27.46 86.87 46.50
N GLN A 917 27.86 86.57 45.28
CA GLN A 917 28.47 85.28 44.93
C GLN A 917 30.00 85.32 44.96
N PHE A 918 30.63 86.49 45.14
CA PHE A 918 32.09 86.63 45.13
C PHE A 918 32.78 85.75 46.18
N GLY A 919 33.74 84.95 45.73
CA GLY A 919 34.43 83.92 46.53
C GLY A 919 33.74 82.55 46.51
N SER A 920 32.60 82.41 45.84
CA SER A 920 31.94 81.12 45.62
C SER A 920 32.67 80.30 44.56
N GLY A 921 32.59 78.97 44.66
CA GLY A 921 33.25 78.04 43.75
C GLY A 921 34.72 77.76 44.06
N ALA A 922 35.41 78.60 44.84
CA ALA A 922 36.80 78.38 45.22
C ALA A 922 36.94 77.11 46.10
N ALA A 923 37.90 76.24 45.76
CA ALA A 923 38.18 75.05 46.56
C ALA A 923 38.46 75.43 48.02
N ALA A 924 37.77 74.79 48.96
CA ALA A 924 38.14 74.86 50.36
C ALA A 924 39.56 74.30 50.48
N THR A 925 40.54 75.17 50.73
CA THR A 925 41.88 74.75 51.10
C THR A 925 41.75 73.77 52.26
N PRO A 926 42.35 72.56 52.20
CA PRO A 926 42.26 71.59 53.28
C PRO A 926 42.67 72.27 54.58
N ALA A 927 41.86 72.10 55.62
CA ALA A 927 42.16 72.59 56.95
C ALA A 927 43.59 72.16 57.30
N ASN A 928 44.44 73.17 57.46
CA ASN A 928 45.87 73.03 57.69
C ASN A 928 46.19 71.86 58.61
N ALA A 929 47.22 71.13 58.19
CA ALA A 929 48.06 70.30 59.03
C ALA A 929 48.11 70.81 60.48
N SER A 930 47.86 69.89 61.41
CA SER A 930 48.06 70.00 62.85
C SER A 930 49.00 71.13 63.26
N ILE A 931 48.41 72.21 63.78
CA ILE A 931 49.14 73.23 64.53
C ILE A 931 49.67 72.56 65.81
N PRO A 932 50.98 72.62 66.10
CA PRO A 932 51.55 72.03 67.31
C PRO A 932 50.87 72.54 68.58
N GLU A 933 50.40 71.62 69.43
CA GLU A 933 49.85 71.94 70.75
C GLU A 933 50.92 72.62 71.63
N PRO A 934 50.56 73.62 72.45
CA PRO A 934 51.47 74.16 73.46
C PRO A 934 51.78 73.06 74.47
N ALA A 935 53.07 72.79 74.66
CA ALA A 935 53.59 71.78 75.57
C ALA A 935 53.41 72.14 77.07
N ALA A 936 52.17 72.33 77.52
CA ALA A 936 51.81 72.50 78.93
C ALA A 936 52.08 71.22 79.76
N PHE A 937 52.25 70.06 79.11
CA PHE A 937 52.67 68.80 79.75
C PHE A 937 54.19 68.56 79.75
N SER A 938 54.99 69.37 79.02
CA SER A 938 56.47 69.25 78.99
C SER A 938 57.18 70.23 79.92
N LEU A 939 56.49 71.24 80.46
CA LEU A 939 57.02 72.10 81.52
C LEU A 939 56.81 71.55 82.94
N LEU A 940 55.98 70.53 83.12
CA LEU A 940 55.80 69.82 84.40
C LEU A 940 56.81 68.67 84.62
N THR A 941 57.58 68.31 83.60
CA THR A 941 58.63 67.26 83.67
C THR A 941 60.07 67.82 83.62
N ALA A 942 60.26 69.10 83.27
CA ALA A 942 61.58 69.76 83.28
C ALA A 942 61.92 70.52 84.59
N CYS A 943 60.97 70.72 85.51
CA CYS A 943 61.24 71.20 86.88
C CYS A 943 61.65 70.07 87.86
N GLY A 944 61.68 68.82 87.41
CA GLY A 944 62.02 67.65 88.26
C GLY A 944 63.44 67.11 88.15
N LEU A 945 64.25 67.55 87.17
CA LEU A 945 65.55 66.91 86.85
C LEU A 945 66.78 67.84 86.90
N SER A 946 66.63 69.12 87.28
CA SER A 946 67.74 70.07 87.49
C SER A 946 68.21 70.18 88.95
N LEU A 947 67.71 69.33 89.85
CA LEU A 947 68.23 69.19 91.22
C LEU A 947 69.34 68.14 91.38
N LEU A 948 69.69 67.35 90.35
CA LEU A 948 70.64 66.23 90.50
C LEU A 948 71.52 65.98 89.26
N ALA A 949 72.30 66.96 88.79
CA ALA A 949 73.56 66.67 88.08
C ALA A 949 74.46 67.90 87.88
N THR A 950 75.52 67.96 88.68
CA THR A 950 76.86 68.48 88.29
C THR A 950 76.99 69.98 88.01
N LYS A 951 77.60 70.80 88.88
CA LYS A 951 78.86 70.57 89.60
C LYS A 951 79.93 69.95 88.67
N ARG A 952 80.41 70.69 87.67
CA ARG A 952 81.82 70.70 87.20
C ARG A 952 81.96 71.54 85.93
N ARG A 953 82.63 72.70 86.04
CA ARG A 953 83.97 72.94 85.46
C ARG A 953 83.92 73.22 83.95
N ARG A 954 84.12 74.48 83.57
CA ARG A 954 85.45 75.05 83.22
C ARG A 954 85.94 74.56 81.85
N ARG A 955 86.28 75.57 81.05
CA ARG A 955 87.23 75.58 79.92
C ARG A 955 86.68 75.02 78.61
N MET A 956 86.53 75.85 77.59
CA MET A 956 87.58 76.56 76.81
C MET A 956 88.39 75.62 75.93
N ASN A 957 88.41 76.01 74.64
CA ASN A 957 89.50 75.89 73.68
C ASN A 957 89.89 74.47 73.25
N GLN A 958 89.48 74.08 72.05
CA GLN A 958 90.25 74.28 70.81
C GLN A 958 89.31 74.28 69.60
#